data_AF-A0A9P9IWT6-F1
#
_entry.id   AF-A0A9P9IWT6-F1
#
_cell.length_a   1.000
_cell.length_b   1.000
_cell.length_c   1.000
_cell.angle_alpha   90.00
_cell.angle_beta   90.00
_cell.angle_gamma   90.00
#
_symmetry.space_group_name_H-M   'P 1'
#
loop_
_entity.id
_entity.type
_entity.pdbx_description
1 polymer ?
#
loop_
_entity_poly.entity_id
_entity_poly.type
_entity_poly.pdbx_seq_one_letter_code
_entity_poly.pdbx_strand_id
1 'polypeptide(L)'
;MSSSGSSFTSSSLGRPPTYGRTYASPVDSTWTPTSGISTISAPTTEGSPQCLVASSILILDISRILFQDTPDERIVYLGPWEVVGSEQRRILWQGSYQNELLEHYLPSDIPSDIHPHTLHSRHRPYYDTADMERYLTFQEPHRVRYTTDEGVCIHDQYIKLRYEFTTVEGSIQFQGDVRRKDFVDFYDVDVVWTNVHGRTDSFGKVKGIGAIQRLKLWRDRYTTFHSISVCANKTDGQYREYEIHNFDGEVRGRDDRAKQLKLMVHGRRRSTTDEHHHRRFTLAHRMRPRVRTGSSSEPGPSQQPLDIRYLAIQFTERQGGVILAINAGSSSVKISVFTADKDVSPCQIADTQISGLTAPPAQLTYSRLGETLIKAKEVSDEVKSQDDAFDLLLNTLVDDEGLKEISAKTDISIACHRIVHGGDYDRPQIITQDTYHHLEELSDLAPLHNGVALGIVDTCIRLLPDAVNVACFDSQFHTTIPPHIYTYPINPTIAKSNRLRKYGFHGISYAFITRSVAEFLNRPADSLNIIALHLGSGASACAIKDGKSWDTSMGLTPLAGLPGATRSGSVDPSLVFHYASDVGKLSPASTKHLHISVAEEILNKQSGWKAMTGTTNFGTVADSDDPACRLAFDIFVDRVCGFIGSYYVTLGGRVDALVFAGGIGERSAKLRSAVVERLACLGFVLDEDRNAEPVTDTVQDLGAKNSEHNILVCQTDEQFEMARLCAEKEDLWE
;
A
#
# COMPACT_ATOMS: atom_id res chain seq x y z
N MET A 1 58.24 20.20 25.22
CA MET A 1 59.51 19.74 24.62
C MET A 1 59.21 18.44 23.92
N SER A 2 59.33 18.20 22.63
CA SER A 2 59.91 18.90 21.45
C SER A 2 59.25 18.21 20.25
N SER A 3 58.40 18.87 19.45
CA SER A 3 58.73 19.53 18.19
C SER A 3 59.74 18.79 17.29
N SER A 4 59.25 18.30 16.15
CA SER A 4 59.92 18.47 14.86
C SER A 4 58.88 18.34 13.74
N GLY A 5 58.65 19.44 13.05
CA GLY A 5 57.94 19.48 11.78
C GLY A 5 58.92 19.78 10.65
N SER A 6 58.54 19.40 9.43
CA SER A 6 58.74 20.22 8.22
C SER A 6 58.01 19.58 7.03
N SER A 7 57.00 20.31 6.58
CA SER A 7 56.40 20.44 5.24
C SER A 7 57.28 20.15 4.01
N PHE A 8 56.67 19.66 2.91
CA PHE A 8 56.66 20.32 1.58
C PHE A 8 55.63 19.68 0.59
N THR A 9 54.70 20.53 0.12
CA THR A 9 54.08 20.68 -1.23
C THR A 9 53.32 19.57 -2.00
N SER A 10 52.01 19.80 -2.14
CA SER A 10 51.18 19.93 -3.37
C SER A 10 51.63 19.31 -4.71
N SER A 11 50.78 18.41 -5.26
CA SER A 11 50.47 18.35 -6.70
C SER A 11 49.10 17.69 -6.98
N SER A 12 48.16 18.51 -7.49
CA SER A 12 47.20 18.26 -8.59
C SER A 12 46.41 16.94 -8.72
N LEU A 13 45.08 17.08 -8.60
CA LEU A 13 44.01 16.62 -9.51
C LEU A 13 44.01 15.16 -9.99
N GLY A 14 43.19 14.33 -9.34
CA GLY A 14 42.61 13.11 -9.91
C GLY A 14 41.10 13.09 -9.64
N ARG A 15 40.29 13.16 -10.71
CA ARG A 15 38.82 12.98 -10.65
C ARG A 15 38.49 11.55 -10.18
N PRO A 16 37.45 11.35 -9.34
CA PRO A 16 36.88 10.02 -9.12
C PRO A 16 36.05 9.55 -10.34
N PRO A 17 35.92 8.23 -10.55
CA PRO A 17 35.35 7.67 -11.77
C PRO A 17 33.83 7.85 -11.83
N THR A 18 33.34 8.27 -12.99
CA THR A 18 31.93 8.31 -13.37
C THR A 18 31.41 6.88 -13.60
N TYR A 19 30.45 6.44 -12.79
CA TYR A 19 29.65 5.25 -13.07
C TYR A 19 28.68 5.56 -14.22
N GLY A 20 28.92 4.97 -15.39
CA GLY A 20 27.97 4.97 -16.50
C GLY A 20 26.81 4.02 -16.18
N ARG A 21 25.58 4.55 -16.13
CA ARG A 21 24.34 3.74 -16.17
C ARG A 21 23.98 3.51 -17.64
N THR A 22 24.08 2.26 -18.08
CA THR A 22 23.53 1.78 -19.35
C THR A 22 22.03 1.54 -19.16
N TYR A 23 21.18 2.26 -19.89
CA TYR A 23 19.75 1.97 -19.97
C TYR A 23 19.54 0.76 -20.87
N ALA A 24 18.86 -0.27 -20.36
CA ALA A 24 18.34 -1.38 -21.14
C ALA A 24 16.81 -1.26 -21.19
N SER A 25 16.26 -1.14 -22.39
CA SER A 25 14.80 -1.14 -22.67
C SER A 25 14.16 -2.49 -22.29
N PRO A 26 12.87 -2.50 -21.94
CA PRO A 26 12.08 -3.74 -21.91
C PRO A 26 11.89 -4.31 -23.31
N VAL A 27 12.07 -5.62 -23.42
CA VAL A 27 11.86 -6.44 -24.61
C VAL A 27 10.40 -6.85 -24.63
N ASP A 28 9.60 -6.21 -25.50
CA ASP A 28 8.52 -6.81 -26.30
C ASP A 28 7.81 -5.72 -27.11
N SER A 29 8.53 -5.14 -28.08
CA SER A 29 7.93 -4.38 -29.17
C SER A 29 8.73 -4.61 -30.45
N THR A 30 8.26 -5.49 -31.32
CA THR A 30 8.78 -5.56 -32.69
C THR A 30 8.28 -4.33 -33.44
N TRP A 31 9.08 -3.27 -33.48
CA TRP A 31 8.90 -2.15 -34.41
C TRP A 31 10.07 -2.13 -35.40
N THR A 32 9.73 -2.26 -36.68
CA THR A 32 10.66 -2.08 -37.81
C THR A 32 10.14 -0.92 -38.65
N PRO A 33 10.91 0.16 -38.89
CA PRO A 33 10.47 1.25 -39.76
C PRO A 33 10.60 0.86 -41.23
N THR A 34 9.50 0.87 -41.97
CA THR A 34 9.51 0.91 -43.43
C THR A 34 9.85 2.32 -43.90
N SER A 35 11.09 2.49 -44.34
CA SER A 35 11.51 3.64 -45.15
C SER A 35 10.83 3.60 -46.52
N GLY A 36 9.99 4.58 -46.84
CA GLY A 36 9.39 4.70 -48.16
C GLY A 36 8.43 5.86 -48.30
N ILE A 37 8.97 7.06 -48.53
CA ILE A 37 8.20 8.20 -49.07
C ILE A 37 7.69 7.82 -50.45
N SER A 38 6.39 7.97 -50.72
CA SER A 38 5.90 8.14 -52.09
C SER A 38 4.67 9.05 -52.13
N THR A 39 4.82 10.05 -52.99
CA THR A 39 3.96 11.20 -53.29
C THR A 39 2.57 10.83 -53.80
N ILE A 40 1.63 11.73 -53.50
CA ILE A 40 0.23 11.78 -53.96
C ILE A 40 0.10 11.62 -55.48
N SER A 41 -0.83 10.78 -55.94
CA SER A 41 -1.48 10.83 -57.26
C SER A 41 -2.89 10.25 -57.16
N ALA A 42 -3.85 10.87 -57.87
CA ALA A 42 -5.31 10.65 -57.76
C ALA A 42 -5.83 9.53 -58.72
N PRO A 43 -7.15 9.25 -58.84
CA PRO A 43 -7.78 7.98 -58.45
C PRO A 43 -8.31 7.13 -59.63
N THR A 44 -8.46 5.80 -59.44
CA THR A 44 -9.36 4.95 -60.25
C THR A 44 -9.91 3.72 -59.49
N THR A 45 -11.25 3.69 -59.43
CA THR A 45 -12.26 2.61 -59.37
C THR A 45 -11.94 1.10 -59.15
N GLU A 46 -12.86 0.52 -58.36
CA GLU A 46 -13.41 -0.87 -58.31
C GLU A 46 -12.85 -1.92 -57.33
N GLY A 47 -13.75 -2.44 -56.46
CA GLY A 47 -13.74 -3.82 -55.95
C GLY A 47 -13.64 -4.06 -54.43
N SER A 48 -14.77 -4.17 -53.73
CA SER A 48 -14.95 -4.73 -52.36
C SER A 48 -15.19 -6.27 -52.37
N PRO A 49 -15.34 -7.04 -51.25
CA PRO A 49 -15.07 -6.84 -49.79
C PRO A 49 -14.42 -8.05 -49.04
N GLN A 50 -14.32 -7.94 -47.68
CA GLN A 50 -14.21 -8.98 -46.60
C GLN A 50 -12.81 -9.37 -46.08
N CYS A 51 -12.53 -9.58 -44.78
CA CYS A 51 -13.12 -9.28 -43.46
C CYS A 51 -12.14 -9.79 -42.35
N LEU A 52 -11.88 -9.01 -41.28
CA LEU A 52 -11.63 -9.40 -39.85
C LEU A 52 -10.43 -10.35 -39.51
N VAL A 53 -9.58 -10.22 -38.48
CA VAL A 53 -9.51 -9.50 -37.19
C VAL A 53 -8.00 -9.37 -36.81
N ALA A 54 -7.52 -8.22 -36.33
CA ALA A 54 -6.28 -8.14 -35.54
C ALA A 54 -6.31 -6.91 -34.62
N SER A 55 -6.05 -7.19 -33.34
CA SER A 55 -5.86 -6.28 -32.19
C SER A 55 -5.18 -4.96 -32.55
N SER A 56 -5.94 -3.87 -32.45
CA SER A 56 -5.48 -2.51 -32.74
C SER A 56 -4.84 -1.91 -31.48
N ILE A 57 -3.51 -1.87 -31.44
CA ILE A 57 -2.77 -0.92 -30.61
C ILE A 57 -3.07 0.47 -31.20
N LEU A 58 -3.86 1.27 -30.49
CA LEU A 58 -4.18 2.65 -30.88
C LEU A 58 -2.91 3.48 -30.82
N ILE A 59 -2.38 3.83 -32.00
CA ILE A 59 -1.36 4.86 -32.17
C ILE A 59 -2.04 6.20 -31.84
N LEU A 60 -1.60 6.86 -30.75
CA LEU A 60 -2.12 8.15 -30.32
C LEU A 60 -1.17 9.26 -30.83
N ASP A 61 -1.52 9.92 -31.94
CA ASP A 61 -0.77 11.06 -32.48
C ASP A 61 -1.12 12.38 -31.75
N ILE A 62 -0.44 12.71 -30.65
CA ILE A 62 -0.68 13.96 -29.92
C ILE A 62 0.21 15.06 -30.48
N SER A 63 -0.34 16.18 -30.97
CA SER A 63 0.47 17.28 -31.50
C SER A 63 0.62 18.43 -30.49
N ARG A 64 1.80 19.05 -30.43
CA ARG A 64 2.06 20.23 -29.59
C ARG A 64 2.93 21.25 -30.31
N ILE A 65 2.51 22.52 -30.28
CA ILE A 65 3.29 23.66 -30.79
C ILE A 65 4.29 24.11 -29.71
N LEU A 66 5.58 23.97 -29.98
CA LEU A 66 6.66 24.63 -29.27
C LEU A 66 6.91 26.00 -29.89
N PHE A 67 7.13 27.02 -29.05
CA PHE A 67 7.44 28.39 -29.45
C PHE A 67 6.38 29.06 -30.35
N GLN A 68 5.10 28.92 -29.96
CA GLN A 68 3.99 29.61 -30.62
C GLN A 68 4.27 31.11 -30.76
N ASP A 69 4.02 31.66 -31.95
CA ASP A 69 4.24 33.06 -32.30
C ASP A 69 5.73 33.49 -32.31
N THR A 70 6.64 32.56 -32.62
CA THR A 70 8.08 32.85 -32.77
C THR A 70 8.63 32.33 -34.11
N PRO A 71 9.83 32.78 -34.55
CA PRO A 71 10.48 32.25 -35.75
C PRO A 71 10.82 30.75 -35.69
N ASP A 72 10.88 30.18 -34.49
CA ASP A 72 11.27 28.79 -34.22
C ASP A 72 10.07 27.91 -33.85
N GLU A 73 8.86 28.31 -34.28
CA GLU A 73 7.64 27.55 -34.03
C GLU A 73 7.73 26.13 -34.63
N ARG A 74 7.58 25.10 -33.79
CA ARG A 74 7.70 23.69 -34.19
C ARG A 74 6.56 22.86 -33.62
N ILE A 75 5.96 22.03 -34.45
CA ILE A 75 4.98 21.03 -34.01
C ILE A 75 5.74 19.74 -33.66
N VAL A 76 5.63 19.30 -32.41
CA VAL A 76 6.15 18.01 -31.95
C VAL A 76 4.99 17.04 -31.81
N TYR A 77 5.13 15.86 -32.39
CA TYR A 77 4.17 14.78 -32.24
C TYR A 77 4.67 13.82 -31.15
N LEU A 78 3.86 13.69 -30.12
CA LEU A 78 4.11 12.91 -28.91
C LEU A 78 3.37 11.58 -29.03
N GLY A 79 4.09 10.50 -28.79
CA GLY A 79 3.58 9.13 -28.67
C GLY A 79 3.21 8.80 -27.23
N PRO A 80 3.45 7.56 -26.76
CA PRO A 80 3.12 7.13 -25.40
C PRO A 80 3.78 8.00 -24.33
N TRP A 81 3.11 8.10 -23.18
CA TRP A 81 3.63 8.78 -21.99
C TRP A 81 3.92 7.80 -20.86
N GLU A 82 4.85 8.19 -19.98
CA GLU A 82 5.10 7.55 -18.70
C GLU A 82 5.20 8.63 -17.62
N VAL A 83 4.54 8.44 -16.48
CA VAL A 83 4.66 9.36 -15.34
C VAL A 83 5.66 8.79 -14.34
N VAL A 84 6.78 9.47 -14.13
CA VAL A 84 7.92 8.97 -13.34
C VAL A 84 8.32 9.93 -12.21
N GLY A 85 8.99 9.38 -11.19
CA GLY A 85 9.58 10.14 -10.07
C GLY A 85 8.64 10.31 -8.87
N SER A 86 9.22 10.33 -7.66
CA SER A 86 8.51 10.53 -6.38
C SER A 86 8.64 11.97 -5.84
N GLU A 87 9.86 12.54 -5.83
CA GLU A 87 10.14 13.92 -5.35
C GLU A 87 10.24 14.98 -6.47
N GLN A 88 10.14 14.54 -7.73
CA GLN A 88 10.10 15.45 -8.87
C GLN A 88 9.32 14.78 -10.01
N ARG A 89 8.00 14.68 -9.82
CA ARG A 89 7.12 14.01 -10.78
C ARG A 89 7.27 14.62 -12.17
N ARG A 90 7.45 13.75 -13.16
CA ARG A 90 7.64 14.10 -14.57
C ARG A 90 6.76 13.25 -15.45
N ILE A 91 6.34 13.82 -16.56
CA ILE A 91 5.74 13.08 -17.66
C ILE A 91 6.78 12.97 -18.76
N LEU A 92 7.17 11.75 -19.09
CA LEU A 92 8.04 11.42 -20.20
C LEU A 92 7.16 11.12 -21.41
N TRP A 93 7.27 11.91 -22.45
CA TRP A 93 6.63 11.66 -23.72
C TRP A 93 7.67 11.18 -24.72
N GLN A 94 7.44 10.01 -25.31
CA GLN A 94 8.26 9.55 -26.41
C GLN A 94 7.90 10.32 -27.68
N GLY A 95 8.88 10.92 -28.35
CA GLY A 95 8.64 11.63 -29.61
C GLY A 95 8.45 10.68 -30.79
N SER A 96 8.28 11.25 -31.98
CA SER A 96 8.01 10.47 -33.20
C SER A 96 9.24 9.73 -33.72
N TYR A 97 10.44 10.25 -33.44
CA TYR A 97 11.70 9.59 -33.77
C TYR A 97 12.25 8.81 -32.57
N GLN A 98 12.97 7.72 -32.85
CA GLN A 98 13.25 6.63 -31.89
C GLN A 98 14.11 6.99 -30.66
N ASN A 99 14.52 8.26 -30.49
CA ASN A 99 15.26 8.78 -29.34
C ASN A 99 14.79 10.19 -28.89
N GLU A 100 13.71 10.72 -29.48
CA GLU A 100 13.16 11.99 -29.04
C GLU A 100 12.43 11.84 -27.71
N LEU A 101 12.66 12.78 -26.79
CA LEU A 101 12.08 12.76 -25.46
C LEU A 101 11.63 14.17 -25.06
N LEU A 102 10.36 14.28 -24.67
CA LEU A 102 9.85 15.47 -23.99
C LEU A 102 9.60 15.12 -22.52
N GLU A 103 10.34 15.78 -21.62
CA GLU A 103 10.09 15.74 -20.18
C GLU A 103 9.22 16.93 -19.78
N HIS A 104 8.06 16.68 -19.20
CA HIS A 104 7.20 17.69 -18.59
C HIS A 104 7.26 17.56 -17.07
N TYR A 105 7.83 18.56 -16.41
CA TYR A 105 7.98 18.59 -14.96
C TYR A 105 6.68 19.09 -14.32
N LEU A 106 6.16 18.32 -13.37
CA LEU A 106 4.95 18.67 -12.64
C LEU A 106 5.28 19.60 -11.46
N PRO A 107 4.38 20.54 -11.10
CA PRO A 107 4.66 21.59 -10.13
C PRO A 107 4.48 21.13 -8.67
N SER A 108 3.79 20.01 -8.46
CA SER A 108 3.59 19.36 -7.17
C SER A 108 3.83 17.88 -7.34
N ASP A 109 4.38 17.24 -6.31
CA ASP A 109 4.49 15.79 -6.24
C ASP A 109 3.19 15.14 -5.77
N ILE A 110 2.30 15.93 -5.16
CA ILE A 110 0.99 15.48 -4.68
C ILE A 110 0.04 15.37 -5.89
N PRO A 111 -0.42 14.17 -6.29
CA PRO A 111 -1.27 14.00 -7.47
C PRO A 111 -2.60 14.78 -7.40
N SER A 112 -3.16 14.91 -6.19
CA SER A 112 -4.40 15.66 -5.95
C SER A 112 -4.26 17.17 -6.11
N ASP A 113 -3.05 17.71 -6.27
CA ASP A 113 -2.84 19.13 -6.55
C ASP A 113 -2.69 19.41 -8.06
N ILE A 114 -2.64 18.35 -8.89
CA ILE A 114 -2.40 18.47 -10.33
C ILE A 114 -3.71 18.29 -11.08
N HIS A 115 -4.17 19.38 -11.69
CA HIS A 115 -5.47 19.39 -12.36
C HIS A 115 -5.35 19.84 -13.81
N PRO A 116 -5.06 18.93 -14.76
CA PRO A 116 -5.23 19.22 -16.18
C PRO A 116 -6.67 19.66 -16.45
N HIS A 117 -6.84 20.81 -17.10
CA HIS A 117 -8.15 21.38 -17.41
C HIS A 117 -8.57 21.01 -18.82
N THR A 118 -9.79 20.50 -18.96
CA THR A 118 -10.42 20.43 -20.27
C THR A 118 -10.94 21.79 -20.71
N LEU A 119 -10.90 22.07 -22.01
CA LEU A 119 -11.38 23.34 -22.54
C LEU A 119 -12.91 23.39 -22.57
N HIS A 120 -13.51 24.06 -21.58
CA HIS A 120 -14.91 24.45 -21.63
C HIS A 120 -15.03 25.82 -22.28
N SER A 121 -15.52 25.86 -23.53
CA SER A 121 -15.65 27.14 -24.22
C SER A 121 -16.82 27.94 -23.66
N ARG A 122 -16.56 29.19 -23.29
CA ARG A 122 -17.61 30.20 -23.14
C ARG A 122 -18.22 30.43 -24.53
N HIS A 123 -19.43 29.93 -24.74
CA HIS A 123 -20.32 30.31 -25.84
C HIS A 123 -19.91 29.89 -27.28
N ARG A 124 -19.57 28.63 -27.54
CA ARG A 124 -19.72 28.05 -28.89
C ARG A 124 -20.89 27.04 -28.94
N PRO A 125 -21.71 27.01 -30.00
CA PRO A 125 -22.66 25.93 -30.24
C PRO A 125 -21.89 24.63 -30.60
N TYR A 126 -22.27 23.49 -30.02
CA TYR A 126 -21.62 22.20 -30.26
C TYR A 126 -22.54 21.21 -30.98
N TYR A 127 -21.93 20.35 -31.81
CA TYR A 127 -22.56 19.19 -32.44
C TYR A 127 -22.19 17.87 -31.74
N ASP A 128 -21.05 17.80 -31.03
CA ASP A 128 -20.64 16.69 -30.15
C ASP A 128 -19.94 17.24 -28.90
N THR A 129 -20.34 16.76 -27.72
CA THR A 129 -19.79 17.19 -26.41
C THR A 129 -18.51 16.42 -26.03
N ALA A 130 -18.22 15.31 -26.72
CA ALA A 130 -17.03 14.49 -26.49
C ALA A 130 -15.75 15.18 -26.98
N ASP A 131 -15.82 15.97 -28.06
CA ASP A 131 -14.66 16.69 -28.62
C ASP A 131 -13.99 17.68 -27.65
N MET A 132 -14.70 18.13 -26.61
CA MET A 132 -14.17 19.03 -25.58
C MET A 132 -13.14 18.34 -24.67
N GLU A 133 -13.24 17.02 -24.52
CA GLU A 133 -12.35 16.24 -23.68
C GLU A 133 -10.97 16.05 -24.32
N ARG A 134 -10.85 16.22 -25.65
CA ARG A 134 -9.59 16.05 -26.38
C ARG A 134 -8.54 17.10 -26.06
N TYR A 135 -8.94 18.27 -25.54
CA TYR A 135 -7.99 19.36 -25.28
C TYR A 135 -7.74 19.54 -23.80
N LEU A 136 -6.49 19.38 -23.38
CA LEU A 136 -6.05 19.62 -22.01
C LEU A 136 -5.13 20.82 -21.90
N THR A 137 -5.26 21.60 -20.84
CA THR A 137 -4.37 22.72 -20.55
C THR A 137 -4.03 22.79 -19.07
N PHE A 138 -2.87 23.36 -18.75
CA PHE A 138 -2.49 23.69 -17.38
C PHE A 138 -2.54 25.21 -17.23
N GLN A 139 -3.11 25.70 -16.13
CA GLN A 139 -3.27 27.15 -15.92
C GLN A 139 -1.93 27.87 -15.77
N GLU A 140 -0.99 27.23 -15.09
CA GLU A 140 0.34 27.78 -14.85
C GLU A 140 1.33 27.30 -15.91
N PRO A 141 2.38 28.09 -16.23
CA PRO A 141 3.49 27.60 -17.04
C PRO A 141 4.24 26.51 -16.29
N HIS A 142 4.52 25.37 -16.92
CA HIS A 142 5.38 24.34 -16.31
C HIS A 142 6.69 24.22 -17.10
N ARG A 143 7.72 23.73 -16.41
CA ARG A 143 9.01 23.45 -17.03
C ARG A 143 8.88 22.25 -17.97
N VAL A 144 9.31 22.44 -19.20
CA VAL A 144 9.39 21.39 -20.22
C VAL A 144 10.83 21.31 -20.69
N ARG A 145 11.36 20.09 -20.81
CA ARG A 145 12.62 19.82 -21.49
C ARG A 145 12.35 19.00 -22.74
N TYR A 146 12.92 19.39 -23.87
CA TYR A 146 12.85 18.61 -25.11
C TYR A 146 14.25 18.27 -25.61
N THR A 147 14.47 16.98 -25.84
CA THR A 147 15.69 16.40 -26.37
C THR A 147 15.39 15.79 -27.73
N THR A 148 16.18 16.17 -28.74
CA THR A 148 16.06 15.64 -30.11
C THR A 148 16.57 14.20 -30.18
N ASP A 149 16.34 13.54 -31.31
CA ASP A 149 16.86 12.21 -31.63
C ASP A 149 18.39 12.08 -31.54
N GLU A 150 19.11 13.18 -31.81
CA GLU A 150 20.57 13.29 -31.64
C GLU A 150 21.02 13.42 -30.17
N GLY A 151 20.08 13.43 -29.21
CA GLY A 151 20.37 13.59 -27.78
C GLY A 151 20.66 15.03 -27.36
N VAL A 152 20.37 16.01 -28.22
CA VAL A 152 20.62 17.44 -27.95
C VAL A 152 19.38 18.07 -27.32
N CYS A 153 19.56 18.67 -26.14
CA CYS A 153 18.51 19.44 -25.48
C CYS A 153 18.36 20.80 -26.16
N ILE A 154 17.27 21.00 -26.90
CA ILE A 154 16.98 22.27 -27.60
C ILE A 154 15.97 23.15 -26.88
N HIS A 155 15.34 22.64 -25.81
CA HIS A 155 14.41 23.40 -24.99
C HIS A 155 14.47 22.94 -23.53
N ASP A 156 14.59 23.87 -22.58
CA ASP A 156 14.47 23.63 -21.13
C ASP A 156 13.96 24.92 -20.44
N GLN A 157 12.66 25.20 -20.56
CA GLN A 157 12.04 26.43 -20.07
C GLN A 157 10.62 26.20 -19.55
N TYR A 158 10.09 27.20 -18.83
CA TYR A 158 8.70 27.23 -18.37
C TYR A 158 7.78 27.75 -19.48
N ILE A 159 6.82 26.93 -19.91
CA ILE A 159 5.86 27.27 -20.97
C ILE A 159 4.44 26.88 -20.57
N LYS A 160 3.46 27.64 -21.08
CA LYS A 160 2.04 27.25 -20.95
C LYS A 160 1.79 25.98 -21.76
N LEU A 161 1.13 25.02 -21.15
CA LEU A 161 0.88 23.72 -21.73
C LEU A 161 -0.54 23.64 -22.27
N ARG A 162 -0.64 23.18 -23.52
CA ARG A 162 -1.87 22.70 -24.12
C ARG A 162 -1.55 21.41 -24.87
N TYR A 163 -2.30 20.37 -24.57
CA TYR A 163 -2.26 19.08 -25.24
C TYR A 163 -3.55 18.91 -26.05
N GLU A 164 -3.41 18.32 -27.22
CA GLU A 164 -4.51 17.91 -28.09
C GLU A 164 -4.40 16.42 -28.34
N PHE A 165 -5.33 15.65 -27.77
CA PHE A 165 -5.41 14.20 -27.89
C PHE A 165 -6.24 13.82 -29.11
N THR A 166 -5.80 12.78 -29.81
CA THR A 166 -6.54 12.18 -30.93
C THR A 166 -7.84 11.51 -30.49
N THR A 167 -7.87 10.97 -29.28
CA THR A 167 -9.04 10.29 -28.71
C THR A 167 -9.43 10.89 -27.36
N VAL A 168 -10.71 10.77 -27.02
CA VAL A 168 -11.22 11.20 -25.71
C VAL A 168 -10.69 10.27 -24.62
N GLU A 169 -10.64 8.98 -24.92
CA GLU A 169 -10.10 7.94 -24.06
C GLU A 169 -8.64 8.22 -23.69
N GLY A 170 -7.81 8.62 -24.66
CA GLY A 170 -6.41 8.97 -24.42
C GLY A 170 -6.27 10.18 -23.49
N SER A 171 -7.13 11.19 -23.66
CA SER A 171 -7.16 12.35 -22.75
C SER A 171 -7.63 11.96 -21.35
N ILE A 172 -8.67 11.13 -21.23
CA ILE A 172 -9.18 10.65 -19.94
C ILE A 172 -8.12 9.80 -19.23
N GLN A 173 -7.45 8.91 -19.94
CA GLN A 173 -6.39 8.07 -19.40
C GLN A 173 -5.22 8.92 -18.92
N PHE A 174 -4.75 9.88 -19.74
CA PHE A 174 -3.71 10.82 -19.32
C PHE A 174 -4.12 11.64 -18.09
N GLN A 175 -5.35 12.15 -18.09
CA GLN A 175 -5.91 12.86 -16.94
C GLN A 175 -5.91 11.98 -15.69
N GLY A 176 -6.28 10.70 -15.84
CA GLY A 176 -6.26 9.69 -14.79
C GLY A 176 -4.85 9.36 -14.32
N ASP A 177 -3.87 9.23 -15.19
CA ASP A 177 -2.48 8.91 -14.84
C ASP A 177 -1.77 10.05 -14.12
N VAL A 178 -2.02 11.30 -14.54
CA VAL A 178 -1.49 12.48 -13.86
C VAL A 178 -2.07 12.60 -12.45
N ARG A 179 -3.38 12.38 -12.30
CA ARG A 179 -4.12 12.38 -11.02
C ARG A 179 -3.90 11.11 -10.19
N ARG A 180 -3.47 10.03 -10.86
CA ARG A 180 -3.44 8.64 -10.37
C ARG A 180 -4.80 8.14 -9.87
N LYS A 181 -5.85 8.52 -10.60
CA LYS A 181 -7.24 8.15 -10.36
C LYS A 181 -7.83 7.51 -11.60
N ASP A 182 -8.79 6.63 -11.41
CA ASP A 182 -9.62 6.11 -12.51
C ASP A 182 -10.78 7.06 -12.74
N PHE A 183 -11.01 7.38 -14.01
CA PHE A 183 -12.19 8.12 -14.39
C PHE A 183 -13.41 7.21 -14.27
N VAL A 184 -14.37 7.62 -13.45
CA VAL A 184 -15.62 6.87 -13.25
C VAL A 184 -16.64 7.31 -14.27
N ASP A 185 -16.99 8.61 -14.25
CA ASP A 185 -17.95 9.19 -15.19
C ASP A 185 -17.91 10.73 -15.16
N PHE A 186 -18.59 11.39 -16.11
CA PHE A 186 -18.81 12.82 -16.10
C PHE A 186 -20.29 13.15 -16.20
N TYR A 187 -20.66 14.29 -15.63
CA TYR A 187 -22.03 14.77 -15.58
C TYR A 187 -22.07 16.22 -16.02
N ASP A 188 -22.87 16.49 -17.06
CA ASP A 188 -23.14 17.85 -17.50
C ASP A 188 -24.25 18.44 -16.62
N VAL A 189 -23.90 19.45 -15.83
CA VAL A 189 -24.81 20.08 -14.86
C VAL A 189 -25.07 21.53 -15.22
N ASP A 190 -26.34 21.93 -15.11
CA ASP A 190 -26.73 23.33 -15.16
C ASP A 190 -26.31 24.01 -13.86
N VAL A 191 -25.33 24.91 -13.93
CA VAL A 191 -24.90 25.68 -12.77
C VAL A 191 -25.77 26.91 -12.61
N VAL A 192 -26.69 26.84 -11.65
CA VAL A 192 -27.50 27.97 -11.23
C VAL A 192 -26.66 28.88 -10.33
N TRP A 193 -26.15 29.96 -10.92
CA TRP A 193 -25.41 30.98 -10.20
C TRP A 193 -26.29 31.73 -9.20
N THR A 194 -25.95 31.68 -7.92
CA THR A 194 -26.39 32.69 -6.95
C THR A 194 -25.16 33.31 -6.28
N ASN A 195 -24.54 34.29 -6.95
CA ASN A 195 -23.96 35.36 -6.16
C ASN A 195 -25.12 36.24 -5.71
N VAL A 196 -25.03 36.73 -4.49
CA VAL A 196 -26.01 37.63 -3.87
C VAL A 196 -26.40 38.73 -4.88
N HIS A 197 -27.68 38.72 -5.29
CA HIS A 197 -28.44 39.78 -5.98
C HIS A 197 -27.98 40.17 -7.41
N GLY A 198 -28.76 39.74 -8.40
CA GLY A 198 -28.72 40.33 -9.75
C GLY A 198 -29.31 39.46 -10.87
N ARG A 199 -29.35 38.12 -10.69
CA ARG A 199 -29.87 37.18 -11.69
C ARG A 199 -31.08 36.38 -11.27
N THR A 200 -31.64 36.57 -10.09
CA THR A 200 -32.98 36.06 -9.76
C THR A 200 -33.95 37.22 -9.77
N ASP A 201 -35.09 37.06 -10.44
CA ASP A 201 -36.18 38.03 -10.31
C ASP A 201 -36.76 38.00 -8.88
N SER A 202 -37.68 38.92 -8.58
CA SER A 202 -38.35 39.00 -7.27
C SER A 202 -39.21 37.78 -6.93
N PHE A 203 -39.34 36.80 -7.84
CA PHE A 203 -40.02 35.52 -7.64
C PHE A 203 -39.04 34.34 -7.48
N GLY A 204 -37.73 34.60 -7.48
CA GLY A 204 -36.71 33.57 -7.36
C GLY A 204 -36.38 32.83 -8.66
N LYS A 205 -36.90 33.27 -9.82
CA LYS A 205 -36.56 32.67 -11.12
C LYS A 205 -35.25 33.24 -11.67
N VAL A 206 -34.38 32.36 -12.14
CA VAL A 206 -33.07 32.68 -12.69
C VAL A 206 -33.21 33.32 -14.08
N LYS A 207 -32.71 34.55 -14.25
CA LYS A 207 -32.51 35.26 -15.51
C LYS A 207 -31.23 34.75 -16.17
N GLY A 208 -31.41 33.85 -17.14
CA GLY A 208 -30.35 33.32 -18.00
C GLY A 208 -29.79 32.02 -17.47
N ILE A 209 -29.92 30.96 -18.28
CA ILE A 209 -29.29 29.66 -18.06
C ILE A 209 -27.77 29.87 -18.10
N GLY A 210 -27.12 29.64 -16.96
CA GLY A 210 -25.67 29.66 -16.84
C GLY A 210 -25.07 28.45 -17.55
N ALA A 211 -23.92 28.63 -18.20
CA ALA A 211 -23.24 27.60 -18.98
C ALA A 211 -23.23 26.22 -18.29
N ILE A 212 -23.56 25.17 -19.05
CA ILE A 212 -23.37 23.77 -18.67
C ILE A 212 -21.92 23.60 -18.18
N GLN A 213 -21.76 23.10 -16.95
CA GLN A 213 -20.45 22.68 -16.45
C GLN A 213 -20.36 21.18 -16.41
N ARG A 214 -19.19 20.64 -16.77
CA ARG A 214 -18.91 19.22 -16.63
C ARG A 214 -18.30 18.92 -15.27
N LEU A 215 -18.98 18.07 -14.54
CA LEU A 215 -18.59 17.50 -13.27
C LEU A 215 -17.90 16.16 -13.55
N LYS A 216 -16.66 15.96 -13.10
CA LYS A 216 -15.95 14.70 -13.32
C LYS A 216 -15.83 13.92 -12.02
N LEU A 217 -16.26 12.67 -12.04
CA LEU A 217 -16.14 11.73 -10.94
C LEU A 217 -14.92 10.85 -11.17
N TRP A 218 -14.07 10.81 -10.16
CA TRP A 218 -12.84 10.02 -10.16
C TRP A 218 -12.85 9.10 -8.96
N ARG A 219 -12.30 7.89 -9.13
CA ARG A 219 -12.02 6.96 -8.05
C ARG A 219 -10.51 6.88 -7.86
N ASP A 220 -10.04 6.99 -6.64
CA ASP A 220 -8.63 6.79 -6.34
C ASP A 220 -8.21 5.34 -6.69
N ARG A 221 -7.00 5.15 -7.22
CA ARG A 221 -6.56 3.81 -7.67
C ARG A 221 -6.18 2.88 -6.51
N TYR A 222 -5.89 3.42 -5.33
CA TYR A 222 -5.38 2.66 -4.18
C TYR A 222 -6.40 2.60 -3.05
N THR A 223 -7.31 3.57 -2.98
CA THR A 223 -8.40 3.64 -2.00
C THR A 223 -9.76 3.52 -2.66
N THR A 224 -10.80 3.23 -1.88
CA THR A 224 -12.20 3.28 -2.33
C THR A 224 -12.74 4.71 -2.43
N PHE A 225 -11.91 5.71 -2.14
CA PHE A 225 -12.36 7.10 -2.12
C PHE A 225 -12.65 7.62 -3.52
N HIS A 226 -13.74 8.36 -3.59
CA HIS A 226 -14.17 9.03 -4.79
C HIS A 226 -13.99 10.52 -4.61
N SER A 227 -13.63 11.19 -5.69
CA SER A 227 -13.44 12.62 -5.74
C SER A 227 -14.14 13.21 -6.95
N ILE A 228 -14.53 14.46 -6.80
CA ILE A 228 -15.32 15.18 -7.77
C ILE A 228 -14.55 16.43 -8.19
N SER A 229 -14.19 16.54 -9.47
CA SER A 229 -13.61 17.77 -10.03
C SER A 229 -14.71 18.69 -10.58
N VAL A 230 -14.71 19.95 -10.14
CA VAL A 230 -15.67 21.00 -10.53
C VAL A 230 -14.91 22.26 -10.93
N CYS A 231 -15.38 22.99 -11.94
CA CYS A 231 -14.86 24.33 -12.25
C CYS A 231 -15.39 25.36 -11.23
N ALA A 232 -14.56 25.78 -10.28
CA ALA A 232 -14.94 26.68 -9.22
C ALA A 232 -15.17 28.11 -9.72
N ASN A 233 -16.26 28.71 -9.26
CA ASN A 233 -16.63 30.08 -9.62
C ASN A 233 -16.09 31.10 -8.64
N LYS A 234 -14.78 31.31 -8.71
CA LYS A 234 -14.18 32.58 -8.34
C LYS A 234 -13.70 33.26 -9.63
N THR A 235 -13.36 34.54 -9.56
CA THR A 235 -12.83 35.33 -10.68
C THR A 235 -11.59 34.72 -11.36
N ASP A 236 -10.99 33.68 -10.76
CA ASP A 236 -9.84 32.91 -11.23
C ASP A 236 -10.19 31.74 -12.19
N GLY A 237 -11.45 31.26 -12.23
CA GLY A 237 -11.87 30.16 -13.12
C GLY A 237 -11.15 28.83 -12.88
N GLN A 238 -10.77 28.53 -11.63
CA GLN A 238 -9.98 27.35 -11.28
C GLN A 238 -10.81 26.08 -11.11
N TYR A 239 -10.36 24.96 -11.69
CA TYR A 239 -10.86 23.65 -11.28
C TYR A 239 -10.47 23.36 -9.84
N ARG A 240 -11.40 22.77 -9.10
CA ARG A 240 -11.19 22.27 -7.76
C ARG A 240 -11.70 20.86 -7.68
N GLU A 241 -10.90 20.02 -7.06
CA GLU A 241 -11.30 18.66 -6.71
C GLU A 241 -11.73 18.62 -5.25
N TYR A 242 -12.80 17.89 -5.01
CA TYR A 242 -13.35 17.70 -3.68
C TYR A 242 -13.55 16.21 -3.45
N GLU A 243 -12.94 15.66 -2.40
CA GLU A 243 -13.22 14.27 -1.99
C GLU A 243 -14.67 14.15 -1.51
N ILE A 244 -15.38 13.10 -1.92
CA ILE A 244 -16.82 12.93 -1.70
C ILE A 244 -17.15 12.77 -0.21
N HIS A 245 -16.30 12.13 0.57
CA HIS A 245 -16.50 11.97 2.02
C HIS A 245 -16.51 13.32 2.77
N ASN A 246 -16.05 14.42 2.14
CA ASN A 246 -16.14 15.74 2.74
C ASN A 246 -17.56 16.36 2.67
N PHE A 247 -18.53 15.71 2.02
CA PHE A 247 -19.87 16.25 1.82
C PHE A 247 -20.94 15.52 2.64
N ASP A 248 -21.73 16.27 3.43
CA ASP A 248 -22.97 15.77 4.02
C ASP A 248 -24.12 15.87 3.01
N GLY A 249 -24.83 14.76 2.76
CA GLY A 249 -25.99 14.71 1.88
C GLY A 249 -27.32 14.89 2.63
N GLU A 250 -28.05 15.97 2.38
CA GLU A 250 -29.45 16.14 2.83
C GLU A 250 -30.39 15.91 1.63
N VAL A 251 -31.12 14.79 1.63
CA VAL A 251 -32.17 14.52 0.62
C VAL A 251 -33.41 15.33 0.98
N ARG A 252 -33.80 16.26 0.11
CA ARG A 252 -35.03 17.05 0.25
C ARG A 252 -36.09 16.59 -0.73
N GLY A 253 -37.28 16.29 -0.21
CA GLY A 253 -38.51 16.06 -0.97
C GLY A 253 -39.24 14.77 -0.56
N ARG A 254 -40.51 14.90 -0.15
CA ARG A 254 -41.41 13.80 0.25
C ARG A 254 -42.29 13.30 -0.90
N ASP A 255 -42.09 13.82 -2.12
CA ASP A 255 -42.85 13.47 -3.33
C ASP A 255 -41.91 12.86 -4.39
N ASP A 256 -42.26 11.66 -4.85
CA ASP A 256 -41.46 10.71 -5.65
C ASP A 256 -40.98 11.18 -7.04
N ARG A 257 -41.15 12.45 -7.42
CA ARG A 257 -40.84 12.91 -8.79
C ARG A 257 -39.55 13.73 -8.92
N ALA A 258 -38.94 14.15 -7.81
CA ALA A 258 -37.64 14.83 -7.81
C ALA A 258 -37.00 14.80 -6.42
N LYS A 259 -36.15 13.81 -6.13
CA LYS A 259 -35.30 13.85 -4.93
C LYS A 259 -34.19 14.88 -5.17
N GLN A 260 -34.15 15.95 -4.40
CA GLN A 260 -33.08 16.94 -4.46
C GLN A 260 -32.00 16.57 -3.44
N LEU A 261 -30.75 16.39 -3.87
CA LEU A 261 -29.61 16.15 -2.99
C LEU A 261 -28.89 17.46 -2.72
N LYS A 262 -28.85 17.90 -1.47
CA LYS A 262 -28.03 19.04 -1.05
C LYS A 262 -26.74 18.50 -0.43
N LEU A 263 -25.61 18.74 -1.08
CA LEU A 263 -24.28 18.42 -0.57
C LEU A 263 -23.71 19.61 0.21
N MET A 264 -23.34 19.43 1.47
CA MET A 264 -22.68 20.45 2.29
C MET A 264 -21.23 20.04 2.59
N VAL A 265 -20.26 20.86 2.17
CA VAL A 265 -18.84 20.60 2.43
C VAL A 265 -18.51 20.89 3.90
N HIS A 266 -17.81 19.97 4.55
CA HIS A 266 -17.14 20.21 5.83
C HIS A 266 -16.18 21.39 5.70
N GLY A 267 -16.51 22.52 6.33
CA GLY A 267 -15.64 23.69 6.33
C GLY A 267 -14.28 23.32 6.91
N ARG A 268 -13.23 23.32 6.06
CA ARG A 268 -11.83 23.12 6.44
C ARG A 268 -11.49 24.08 7.58
N ARG A 269 -11.59 23.62 8.83
CA ARG A 269 -11.03 24.35 9.98
C ARG A 269 -9.52 24.31 9.80
N ARG A 270 -8.96 25.39 9.24
CA ARG A 270 -7.56 25.70 9.47
C ARG A 270 -7.39 25.78 10.98
N SER A 271 -6.58 24.90 11.55
CA SER A 271 -6.07 25.02 12.91
C SER A 271 -5.18 26.26 12.96
N THR A 272 -5.77 27.41 13.22
CA THR A 272 -5.05 28.58 13.71
C THR A 272 -5.55 28.81 15.12
N THR A 273 -4.70 28.44 16.07
CA THR A 273 -4.72 28.98 17.43
C THR A 273 -4.70 30.50 17.35
N ASP A 274 -5.80 31.17 17.71
CA ASP A 274 -5.78 32.41 18.50
C ASP A 274 -7.19 32.85 18.92
N GLU A 275 -7.26 33.33 20.17
CA GLU A 275 -8.46 33.67 20.93
C GLU A 275 -9.13 35.02 20.57
N HIS A 276 -10.40 35.15 20.99
CA HIS A 276 -11.22 36.37 21.16
C HIS A 276 -11.73 37.09 19.88
N HIS A 277 -12.95 37.63 19.74
CA HIS A 277 -14.01 38.06 20.65
C HIS A 277 -15.39 37.97 19.95
N HIS A 278 -16.46 37.83 20.75
CA HIS A 278 -17.86 37.97 20.37
C HIS A 278 -18.21 39.26 19.61
N ARG A 279 -19.15 39.19 18.65
CA ARG A 279 -20.41 39.97 18.68
C ARG A 279 -21.43 39.52 17.61
N ARG A 280 -22.64 39.24 18.10
CA ARG A 280 -23.93 39.06 17.38
C ARG A 280 -24.23 40.25 16.47
N PHE A 281 -25.02 40.04 15.41
CA PHE A 281 -26.28 40.75 15.20
C PHE A 281 -27.20 40.01 14.21
N THR A 282 -28.41 39.74 14.68
CA THR A 282 -29.60 39.28 13.94
C THR A 282 -30.46 40.49 13.56
N LEU A 283 -31.21 40.43 12.46
CA LEU A 283 -32.65 40.71 12.50
C LEU A 283 -33.39 40.22 11.24
N ALA A 284 -34.60 39.73 11.49
CA ALA A 284 -35.59 39.20 10.56
C ALA A 284 -36.52 40.29 10.00
N HIS A 285 -37.21 40.03 8.88
CA HIS A 285 -38.66 40.23 8.84
C HIS A 285 -39.41 39.46 7.71
N ARG A 286 -40.62 39.05 8.10
CA ARG A 286 -41.66 38.21 7.46
C ARG A 286 -42.63 38.97 6.52
N MET A 287 -43.33 38.18 5.66
CA MET A 287 -44.76 38.22 5.21
C MET A 287 -44.94 38.30 3.68
N ARG A 288 -45.41 37.27 2.94
CA ARG A 288 -46.75 36.62 2.74
C ARG A 288 -47.60 37.25 1.60
N PRO A 289 -48.54 36.49 0.94
CA PRO A 289 -48.48 36.18 -0.50
C PRO A 289 -49.72 36.60 -1.32
N ARG A 290 -49.69 36.44 -2.66
CA ARG A 290 -50.93 36.40 -3.48
C ARG A 290 -50.80 35.57 -4.77
N VAL A 291 -51.82 34.77 -5.01
CA VAL A 291 -52.07 33.79 -6.08
C VAL A 291 -52.95 34.38 -7.19
N ARG A 292 -52.74 33.99 -8.47
CA ARG A 292 -53.75 33.60 -9.52
C ARG A 292 -53.10 33.54 -10.93
N THR A 293 -52.97 32.38 -11.58
CA THR A 293 -53.89 31.55 -12.43
C THR A 293 -53.91 31.89 -13.94
N GLY A 294 -53.74 30.85 -14.78
CA GLY A 294 -54.17 30.75 -16.20
C GLY A 294 -53.03 30.34 -17.16
N SER A 295 -52.82 29.05 -17.49
CA SER A 295 -53.39 28.27 -18.64
C SER A 295 -52.97 28.82 -20.02
N SER A 296 -52.49 28.10 -21.04
CA SER A 296 -52.43 26.66 -21.40
C SER A 296 -51.85 26.54 -22.82
N SER A 297 -51.01 25.53 -23.13
CA SER A 297 -51.05 24.72 -24.38
C SER A 297 -49.81 23.83 -24.58
N GLU A 298 -50.04 22.53 -24.68
CA GLU A 298 -49.22 21.47 -25.33
C GLU A 298 -50.05 20.90 -26.53
N PRO A 299 -49.64 19.92 -27.38
CA PRO A 299 -48.39 19.11 -27.46
C PRO A 299 -47.85 18.85 -28.90
N GLY A 300 -46.70 18.14 -29.03
CA GLY A 300 -46.34 17.39 -30.25
C GLY A 300 -44.99 16.63 -30.14
N PRO A 301 -44.85 15.35 -30.57
CA PRO A 301 -43.85 14.41 -30.03
C PRO A 301 -42.73 13.99 -31.01
N SER A 302 -41.53 13.68 -30.49
CA SER A 302 -40.61 12.66 -31.04
C SER A 302 -39.57 12.24 -29.99
N GLN A 303 -39.33 10.93 -29.90
CA GLN A 303 -38.61 10.20 -28.84
C GLN A 303 -37.10 10.53 -28.72
N GLN A 304 -36.59 10.38 -27.48
CA GLN A 304 -35.26 10.74 -26.96
C GLN A 304 -34.12 9.75 -27.33
N PRO A 305 -32.86 10.08 -26.99
CA PRO A 305 -32.30 9.37 -25.84
C PRO A 305 -31.59 10.27 -24.79
N LEU A 306 -32.02 10.01 -23.55
CA LEU A 306 -31.38 10.13 -22.23
C LEU A 306 -30.70 11.47 -21.82
N ASP A 307 -31.48 12.23 -21.06
CA ASP A 307 -31.11 13.40 -20.27
C ASP A 307 -30.96 12.96 -18.80
N ILE A 308 -29.72 12.79 -18.30
CA ILE A 308 -29.48 12.37 -16.91
C ILE A 308 -29.80 13.55 -15.98
N ARG A 309 -30.97 13.50 -15.33
CA ARG A 309 -31.46 14.60 -14.47
C ARG A 309 -31.10 14.50 -12.99
N TYR A 310 -30.54 13.38 -12.52
CA TYR A 310 -30.25 13.17 -11.10
C TYR A 310 -28.95 12.36 -10.91
N LEU A 311 -28.01 12.92 -10.15
CA LEU A 311 -26.89 12.19 -9.55
C LEU A 311 -27.37 11.69 -8.17
N ALA A 312 -27.61 10.39 -8.04
CA ALA A 312 -27.84 9.77 -6.76
C ALA A 312 -26.51 9.19 -6.26
N ILE A 313 -25.90 9.86 -5.28
CA ILE A 313 -24.78 9.29 -4.52
C ILE A 313 -25.43 8.51 -3.38
N GLN A 314 -25.39 7.18 -3.48
CA GLN A 314 -25.82 6.30 -2.40
C GLN A 314 -24.61 6.08 -1.49
N PHE A 315 -24.67 6.64 -0.29
CA PHE A 315 -23.77 6.28 0.79
C PHE A 315 -24.27 4.98 1.40
N THR A 316 -23.49 3.91 1.30
CA THR A 316 -23.75 2.67 2.02
C THR A 316 -22.94 2.67 3.30
N GLU A 317 -23.61 2.87 4.43
CA GLU A 317 -23.06 2.56 5.75
C GLU A 317 -23.00 1.04 5.87
N ARG A 318 -21.80 0.44 5.75
CA ARG A 318 -21.63 -1.00 5.94
C ARG A 318 -21.61 -1.30 7.45
N GLN A 319 -22.78 -1.63 8.01
CA GLN A 319 -22.88 -2.17 9.36
C GLN A 319 -22.43 -3.62 9.35
N GLY A 320 -21.11 -3.80 9.50
CA GLY A 320 -20.45 -5.11 9.46
C GLY A 320 -20.06 -5.55 8.05
N GLY A 321 -19.13 -6.49 7.97
CA GLY A 321 -18.67 -7.01 6.69
C GLY A 321 -17.56 -8.04 6.82
N VAL A 322 -17.10 -8.49 5.64
CA VAL A 322 -16.09 -9.54 5.53
C VAL A 322 -14.70 -8.91 5.49
N ILE A 323 -13.82 -9.40 6.35
CA ILE A 323 -12.40 -9.04 6.41
C ILE A 323 -11.57 -10.22 5.89
N LEU A 324 -10.72 -9.96 4.90
CA LEU A 324 -9.64 -10.87 4.52
C LEU A 324 -8.35 -10.48 5.23
N ALA A 325 -7.75 -11.40 5.98
CA ALA A 325 -6.42 -11.26 6.55
C ALA A 325 -5.41 -12.05 5.71
N ILE A 326 -4.53 -11.31 5.03
CA ILE A 326 -3.64 -11.81 3.99
C ILE A 326 -2.20 -11.81 4.49
N ASN A 327 -1.57 -12.98 4.46
CA ASN A 327 -0.16 -13.17 4.79
C ASN A 327 0.57 -13.77 3.57
N ALA A 328 1.33 -12.92 2.88
CA ALA A 328 2.11 -13.28 1.71
C ALA A 328 3.59 -13.46 2.10
N GLY A 329 4.02 -14.71 2.20
CA GLY A 329 5.42 -15.08 2.38
C GLY A 329 6.06 -15.51 1.07
N SER A 330 7.40 -15.54 1.02
CA SER A 330 8.12 -15.95 -0.20
C SER A 330 7.75 -17.35 -0.71
N SER A 331 7.31 -18.25 0.16
CA SER A 331 7.00 -19.65 -0.17
C SER A 331 5.52 -20.03 -0.07
N SER A 332 4.66 -19.10 0.34
CA SER A 332 3.24 -19.38 0.59
C SER A 332 2.39 -18.11 0.66
N VAL A 333 1.13 -18.21 0.27
CA VAL A 333 0.11 -17.18 0.48
C VAL A 333 -1.00 -17.79 1.32
N LYS A 334 -1.42 -17.11 2.39
CA LYS A 334 -2.52 -17.52 3.27
C LYS A 334 -3.55 -16.40 3.39
N ILE A 335 -4.82 -16.75 3.30
CA ILE A 335 -5.97 -15.86 3.50
C ILE A 335 -6.84 -16.48 4.60
N SER A 336 -7.07 -15.73 5.67
CA SER A 336 -8.07 -16.07 6.69
C SER A 336 -9.24 -15.11 6.55
N VAL A 337 -10.46 -15.62 6.61
CA VAL A 337 -11.69 -14.86 6.38
C VAL A 337 -12.42 -14.68 7.70
N PHE A 338 -12.79 -13.45 8.00
CA PHE A 338 -13.52 -13.10 9.20
C PHE A 338 -14.80 -12.34 8.87
N THR A 339 -15.85 -12.59 9.64
CA THR A 339 -16.95 -11.66 9.78
C THR A 339 -16.69 -10.77 10.98
N ALA A 340 -16.96 -9.49 10.83
CA ALA A 340 -16.91 -8.55 11.95
C ALA A 340 -18.13 -7.63 11.90
N ASP A 341 -18.75 -7.47 13.05
CA ASP A 341 -19.77 -6.45 13.30
C ASP A 341 -19.19 -5.38 14.22
N LYS A 342 -19.81 -4.21 14.22
CA LYS A 342 -19.41 -3.09 15.08
C LYS A 342 -19.40 -3.53 16.56
N ASP A 343 -18.30 -3.24 17.26
CA ASP A 343 -18.07 -3.57 18.68
C ASP A 343 -18.08 -5.07 19.03
N VAL A 344 -18.00 -5.96 18.03
CA VAL A 344 -17.94 -7.41 18.21
C VAL A 344 -16.58 -7.92 17.74
N SER A 345 -15.97 -8.82 18.52
CA SER A 345 -14.73 -9.48 18.12
C SER A 345 -14.93 -10.24 16.80
N PRO A 346 -14.00 -10.16 15.84
CA PRO A 346 -14.12 -10.88 14.58
C PRO A 346 -14.29 -12.38 14.80
N CYS A 347 -15.12 -13.02 13.97
CA CYS A 347 -15.30 -14.46 13.96
C CYS A 347 -14.68 -15.04 12.69
N GLN A 348 -13.74 -15.97 12.82
CA GLN A 348 -13.17 -16.63 11.66
C GLN A 348 -14.21 -17.58 11.04
N ILE A 349 -14.46 -17.43 9.74
CA ILE A 349 -15.43 -18.27 9.00
C ILE A 349 -14.73 -19.20 7.99
N ALA A 350 -13.54 -18.84 7.52
CA ALA A 350 -12.75 -19.67 6.61
C ALA A 350 -11.24 -19.41 6.71
N ASP A 351 -10.47 -20.37 6.20
CA ASP A 351 -9.02 -20.29 6.06
C ASP A 351 -8.60 -21.00 4.77
N THR A 352 -7.76 -20.35 3.96
CA THR A 352 -7.24 -20.95 2.74
C THR A 352 -5.77 -20.59 2.55
N GLN A 353 -5.00 -21.55 2.04
CA GLN A 353 -3.56 -21.40 1.91
C GLN A 353 -3.04 -22.17 0.71
N ILE A 354 -2.12 -21.53 -0.03
CA ILE A 354 -1.20 -22.22 -0.94
C ILE A 354 0.20 -22.19 -0.35
N SER A 355 0.81 -23.36 -0.24
CA SER A 355 2.20 -23.55 0.19
C SER A 355 3.04 -24.19 -0.92
N GLY A 356 4.37 -24.22 -0.76
CA GLY A 356 5.25 -24.89 -1.72
C GLY A 356 5.58 -24.07 -2.98
N LEU A 357 5.33 -22.76 -2.99
CA LEU A 357 5.57 -21.89 -4.17
C LEU A 357 7.04 -21.88 -4.62
N THR A 358 7.97 -21.90 -3.68
CA THR A 358 9.42 -21.91 -3.95
C THR A 358 10.05 -23.29 -3.75
N ALA A 359 9.28 -24.25 -3.25
CA ALA A 359 9.71 -25.62 -2.97
C ALA A 359 8.56 -26.56 -3.37
N PRO A 360 8.38 -26.80 -4.68
CA PRO A 360 7.24 -27.55 -5.21
C PRO A 360 7.15 -28.98 -4.65
N PRO A 361 5.94 -29.58 -4.67
CA PRO A 361 4.74 -29.11 -5.36
C PRO A 361 3.98 -28.00 -4.61
N ALA A 362 3.28 -27.14 -5.36
CA ALA A 362 2.38 -26.15 -4.78
C ALA A 362 1.10 -26.85 -4.28
N GLN A 363 0.71 -26.60 -3.03
CA GLN A 363 -0.40 -27.31 -2.38
C GLN A 363 -1.43 -26.36 -1.78
N LEU A 364 -2.68 -26.50 -2.22
CA LEU A 364 -3.87 -25.81 -1.72
C LEU A 364 -4.47 -26.56 -0.52
N THR A 365 -4.75 -25.82 0.55
CA THR A 365 -5.56 -26.26 1.69
C THR A 365 -6.67 -25.25 1.92
N TYR A 366 -7.88 -25.73 2.16
CA TYR A 366 -9.06 -24.90 2.42
C TYR A 366 -9.87 -25.50 3.58
N SER A 367 -10.20 -24.67 4.55
CA SER A 367 -11.07 -25.01 5.67
C SER A 367 -12.17 -23.97 5.84
N ARG A 368 -13.36 -24.41 6.22
CA ARG A 368 -14.52 -23.56 6.52
C ARG A 368 -15.07 -23.94 7.88
N LEU A 369 -15.30 -22.95 8.75
CA LEU A 369 -15.81 -23.15 10.12
C LEU A 369 -15.05 -24.25 10.90
N GLY A 370 -13.73 -24.32 10.72
CA GLY A 370 -12.86 -25.31 11.34
C GLY A 370 -12.83 -26.69 10.67
N GLU A 371 -13.68 -26.95 9.66
CA GLU A 371 -13.67 -28.20 8.89
C GLU A 371 -12.79 -28.06 7.64
N THR A 372 -11.80 -28.94 7.47
CA THR A 372 -10.96 -28.97 6.27
C THR A 372 -11.70 -29.63 5.11
N LEU A 373 -12.03 -28.84 4.08
CA LEU A 373 -12.72 -29.30 2.87
C LEU A 373 -11.74 -29.72 1.77
N ILE A 374 -10.60 -29.04 1.66
CA ILE A 374 -9.51 -29.39 0.74
C ILE A 374 -8.24 -29.53 1.56
N LYS A 375 -7.58 -30.68 1.45
CA LYS A 375 -6.32 -30.96 2.17
C LYS A 375 -5.20 -31.22 1.18
N ALA A 376 -4.22 -30.30 1.14
CA ALA A 376 -2.99 -30.45 0.37
C ALA A 376 -3.19 -30.87 -1.10
N LYS A 377 -4.19 -30.29 -1.80
CA LYS A 377 -4.42 -30.53 -3.22
C LYS A 377 -3.28 -29.91 -4.02
N GLU A 378 -2.61 -30.70 -4.84
CA GLU A 378 -1.57 -30.18 -5.74
C GLU A 378 -2.18 -29.27 -6.82
N VAL A 379 -1.60 -28.07 -6.99
CA VAL A 379 -2.06 -27.02 -7.92
C VAL A 379 -0.91 -26.42 -8.72
N SER A 380 0.21 -27.15 -8.84
CA SER A 380 1.45 -26.69 -9.50
C SER A 380 1.24 -26.24 -10.96
N ASP A 381 0.26 -26.82 -11.67
CA ASP A 381 -0.05 -26.48 -13.06
C ASP A 381 -0.82 -25.14 -13.19
N GLU A 382 -1.54 -24.76 -12.14
CA GLU A 382 -2.41 -23.58 -12.08
C GLU A 382 -1.68 -22.36 -11.48
N VAL A 383 -0.65 -22.58 -10.67
CA VAL A 383 0.02 -21.55 -9.87
C VAL A 383 1.49 -21.41 -10.25
N LYS A 384 1.83 -20.33 -10.96
CA LYS A 384 3.21 -20.04 -11.39
C LYS A 384 3.83 -18.86 -10.63
N SER A 385 2.99 -18.04 -10.04
CA SER A 385 3.36 -16.84 -9.28
C SER A 385 2.54 -16.74 -7.98
N GLN A 386 2.95 -15.81 -7.11
CA GLN A 386 2.17 -15.47 -5.91
C GLN A 386 0.83 -14.81 -6.27
N ASP A 387 0.77 -14.06 -7.37
CA ASP A 387 -0.46 -13.46 -7.86
C ASP A 387 -1.45 -14.53 -8.32
N ASP A 388 -0.99 -15.55 -9.05
CA ASP A 388 -1.83 -16.71 -9.43
C ASP A 388 -2.33 -17.45 -8.19
N ALA A 389 -1.47 -17.59 -7.17
CA ALA A 389 -1.84 -18.22 -5.92
C ALA A 389 -2.95 -17.42 -5.22
N PHE A 390 -2.81 -16.10 -5.12
CA PHE A 390 -3.82 -15.25 -4.51
C PHE A 390 -5.15 -15.27 -5.27
N ASP A 391 -5.13 -15.20 -6.60
CA ASP A 391 -6.36 -15.26 -7.40
C ASP A 391 -7.06 -16.63 -7.26
N LEU A 392 -6.30 -17.73 -7.24
CA LEU A 392 -6.86 -19.07 -6.99
C LEU A 392 -7.48 -19.19 -5.60
N LEU A 393 -6.83 -18.66 -4.56
CA LEU A 393 -7.37 -18.63 -3.20
C LEU A 393 -8.66 -17.82 -3.14
N LEU A 394 -8.68 -16.65 -3.78
CA LEU A 394 -9.85 -15.78 -3.82
C LEU A 394 -11.02 -16.45 -4.56
N ASN A 395 -10.77 -17.08 -5.71
CA ASN A 395 -11.79 -17.80 -6.46
C ASN A 395 -12.30 -19.02 -5.65
N THR A 396 -11.42 -19.73 -4.93
CA THR A 396 -11.83 -20.83 -4.02
C THR A 396 -12.81 -20.35 -2.94
N LEU A 397 -12.65 -19.12 -2.43
CA LEU A 397 -13.57 -18.55 -1.44
C LEU A 397 -14.91 -18.12 -2.06
N VAL A 398 -14.87 -17.49 -3.24
CA VAL A 398 -16.07 -16.99 -3.93
C VAL A 398 -16.91 -18.13 -4.52
N ASP A 399 -16.27 -19.20 -4.98
CA ASP A 399 -16.95 -20.36 -5.59
C ASP A 399 -17.50 -21.35 -4.55
N ASP A 400 -17.27 -21.14 -3.25
CA ASP A 400 -17.83 -21.98 -2.19
C ASP A 400 -19.27 -21.58 -1.85
N GLU A 401 -20.25 -22.28 -2.44
CA GLU A 401 -21.68 -22.08 -2.17
C GLU A 401 -22.07 -22.20 -0.68
N GLY A 402 -21.27 -22.88 0.15
CA GLY A 402 -21.52 -22.99 1.58
C GLY A 402 -20.94 -21.84 2.42
N LEU A 403 -20.15 -20.94 1.82
CA LEU A 403 -19.64 -19.71 2.44
C LEU A 403 -20.56 -18.52 2.06
N LYS A 404 -21.74 -18.47 2.67
CA LYS A 404 -22.83 -17.57 2.26
C LYS A 404 -22.51 -16.08 2.38
N GLU A 405 -21.54 -15.75 3.21
CA GLU A 405 -21.06 -14.39 3.45
C GLU A 405 -20.23 -13.85 2.28
N ILE A 406 -19.70 -14.72 1.42
CA ILE A 406 -18.98 -14.35 0.20
C ILE A 406 -19.66 -15.02 -1.00
N SER A 407 -20.50 -14.27 -1.70
CA SER A 407 -21.11 -14.68 -2.97
C SER A 407 -20.44 -14.02 -4.19
N ALA A 408 -19.78 -12.89 -3.96
CA ALA A 408 -19.03 -12.16 -4.96
C ALA A 408 -17.83 -11.43 -4.33
N LYS A 409 -16.86 -11.05 -5.16
CA LYS A 409 -15.69 -10.25 -4.74
C LYS A 409 -16.07 -8.93 -4.07
N THR A 410 -17.25 -8.37 -4.38
CA THR A 410 -17.78 -7.12 -3.81
C THR A 410 -18.27 -7.24 -2.37
N ASP A 411 -18.48 -8.47 -1.87
CA ASP A 411 -18.91 -8.72 -0.48
C ASP A 411 -17.76 -8.53 0.52
N ILE A 412 -16.52 -8.58 0.03
CA ILE A 412 -15.31 -8.30 0.81
C ILE A 412 -15.24 -6.80 1.10
N SER A 413 -15.14 -6.45 2.38
CA SER A 413 -15.13 -5.07 2.85
C SER A 413 -13.73 -4.56 3.14
N ILE A 414 -12.92 -5.38 3.81
CA ILE A 414 -11.57 -5.00 4.20
C ILE A 414 -10.61 -6.11 3.78
N ALA A 415 -9.49 -5.74 3.17
CA ALA A 415 -8.35 -6.62 2.95
C ALA A 415 -7.17 -6.11 3.77
N CYS A 416 -6.87 -6.78 4.88
CA CYS A 416 -5.73 -6.44 5.72
C CYS A 416 -4.51 -7.28 5.34
N HIS A 417 -3.39 -6.60 5.10
CA HIS A 417 -2.15 -7.16 4.56
C HIS A 417 -1.07 -7.12 5.62
N ARG A 418 -0.43 -8.27 5.87
CA ARG A 418 0.73 -8.32 6.75
C ARG A 418 1.95 -7.73 6.01
N ILE A 419 2.44 -6.60 6.50
CA ILE A 419 3.67 -5.96 6.02
C ILE A 419 4.74 -6.08 7.09
N VAL A 420 5.94 -6.53 6.72
CA VAL A 420 7.00 -6.77 7.71
C VAL A 420 7.53 -5.45 8.26
N HIS A 421 7.90 -4.52 7.38
CA HIS A 421 8.54 -3.25 7.75
C HIS A 421 7.63 -2.05 7.46
N GLY A 422 7.05 -1.45 8.50
CA GLY A 422 6.22 -0.24 8.43
C GLY A 422 6.99 1.06 8.69
N GLY A 423 8.28 0.99 8.96
CA GLY A 423 9.08 2.18 9.28
C GLY A 423 8.61 2.76 10.61
N ASP A 424 8.18 4.02 10.60
CA ASP A 424 7.73 4.73 11.79
C ASP A 424 6.20 4.62 12.03
N TYR A 425 5.47 3.83 11.23
CA TYR A 425 4.05 3.58 11.47
C TYR A 425 3.83 2.81 12.78
N ASP A 426 3.05 3.40 13.69
CA ASP A 426 2.72 2.88 15.02
C ASP A 426 1.37 2.16 15.07
N ARG A 427 0.65 2.14 13.95
CA ARG A 427 -0.69 1.56 13.81
C ARG A 427 -0.96 1.14 12.37
N PRO A 428 -1.96 0.27 12.13
CA PRO A 428 -2.37 -0.08 10.78
C PRO A 428 -2.74 1.16 9.97
N GLN A 429 -2.35 1.18 8.70
CA GLN A 429 -2.64 2.28 7.76
C GLN A 429 -3.54 1.77 6.63
N ILE A 430 -4.54 2.57 6.24
CA ILE A 430 -5.20 2.38 4.95
C ILE A 430 -4.12 2.54 3.88
N ILE A 431 -4.07 1.59 2.94
CA ILE A 431 -3.16 1.63 1.80
C ILE A 431 -3.70 2.67 0.84
N THR A 432 -3.29 3.91 1.08
CA THR A 432 -3.35 4.97 0.08
C THR A 432 -2.16 4.87 -0.85
N GLN A 433 -2.16 5.65 -1.90
CA GLN A 433 -0.99 5.80 -2.73
C GLN A 433 0.26 6.26 -1.94
N ASP A 434 0.12 7.31 -1.12
CA ASP A 434 1.25 7.82 -0.35
C ASP A 434 1.79 6.76 0.61
N THR A 435 0.88 5.98 1.19
CA THR A 435 1.25 4.82 2.03
C THR A 435 1.98 3.78 1.20
N TYR A 436 1.47 3.42 0.03
CA TYR A 436 2.08 2.44 -0.86
C TYR A 436 3.50 2.86 -1.29
N HIS A 437 3.68 4.09 -1.79
CA HIS A 437 5.01 4.61 -2.15
C HIS A 437 5.95 4.66 -0.95
N HIS A 438 5.45 5.06 0.22
CA HIS A 438 6.26 5.03 1.43
C HIS A 438 6.72 3.62 1.79
N LEU A 439 5.86 2.60 1.60
CA LEU A 439 6.22 1.20 1.81
C LEU A 439 7.19 0.67 0.74
N GLU A 440 7.10 1.15 -0.51
CA GLU A 440 8.12 0.90 -1.53
C GLU A 440 9.48 1.47 -1.11
N GLU A 441 9.55 2.72 -0.65
CA GLU A 441 10.80 3.31 -0.13
C GLU A 441 11.37 2.51 1.05
N LEU A 442 10.50 2.04 1.94
CA LEU A 442 10.91 1.18 3.05
C LEU A 442 11.35 -0.22 2.60
N SER A 443 10.98 -0.66 1.40
CA SER A 443 11.47 -1.91 0.83
C SER A 443 12.97 -1.85 0.57
N ASP A 444 13.58 -0.68 0.38
CA ASP A 444 15.05 -0.56 0.33
C ASP A 444 15.73 -0.89 1.66
N LEU A 445 15.03 -0.76 2.79
CA LEU A 445 15.54 -1.14 4.12
C LEU A 445 15.39 -2.64 4.40
N ALA A 446 14.36 -3.28 3.84
CA ALA A 446 14.02 -4.67 4.07
C ALA A 446 13.51 -5.37 2.79
N PRO A 447 14.35 -5.46 1.74
CA PRO A 447 13.91 -5.85 0.39
C PRO A 447 13.32 -7.26 0.37
N LEU A 448 14.00 -8.20 1.04
CA LEU A 448 13.60 -9.60 1.13
C LEU A 448 12.25 -9.86 1.83
N HIS A 449 11.64 -8.83 2.43
CA HIS A 449 10.45 -8.96 3.27
C HIS A 449 9.26 -8.18 2.75
N ASN A 450 9.43 -6.91 2.37
CA ASN A 450 8.31 -6.07 1.94
C ASN A 450 7.90 -6.28 0.47
N GLY A 451 8.84 -6.56 -0.44
CA GLY A 451 8.55 -6.60 -1.89
C GLY A 451 7.50 -7.65 -2.28
N VAL A 452 7.52 -8.82 -1.64
CA VAL A 452 6.51 -9.88 -1.83
C VAL A 452 5.13 -9.43 -1.37
N ALA A 453 5.05 -8.73 -0.24
CA ALA A 453 3.78 -8.31 0.32
C ALA A 453 3.14 -7.19 -0.52
N LEU A 454 3.94 -6.27 -1.05
CA LEU A 454 3.45 -5.18 -1.92
C LEU A 454 2.92 -5.68 -3.27
N GLY A 455 3.53 -6.72 -3.86
CA GLY A 455 2.98 -7.34 -5.07
C GLY A 455 1.56 -7.90 -4.85
N ILE A 456 1.32 -8.56 -3.71
CA ILE A 456 -0.01 -9.06 -3.36
C ILE A 456 -0.99 -7.91 -3.05
N VAL A 457 -0.52 -6.82 -2.45
CA VAL A 457 -1.33 -5.60 -2.26
C VAL A 457 -1.83 -5.08 -3.61
N ASP A 458 -0.97 -4.96 -4.63
CA ASP A 458 -1.37 -4.50 -5.96
C ASP A 458 -2.38 -5.44 -6.62
N THR A 459 -2.16 -6.75 -6.53
CA THR A 459 -3.10 -7.74 -7.04
C THR A 459 -4.45 -7.66 -6.31
N CYS A 460 -4.44 -7.43 -5.00
CA CYS A 460 -5.64 -7.27 -4.20
C CYS A 460 -6.43 -6.01 -4.57
N ILE A 461 -5.76 -4.86 -4.74
CA ILE A 461 -6.38 -3.61 -5.21
C ILE A 461 -7.07 -3.81 -6.57
N ARG A 462 -6.43 -4.55 -7.48
CA ARG A 462 -6.99 -4.84 -8.81
C ARG A 462 -8.18 -5.80 -8.78
N LEU A 463 -8.12 -6.84 -7.96
CA LEU A 463 -9.16 -7.89 -7.91
C LEU A 463 -10.33 -7.55 -6.98
N LEU A 464 -10.10 -6.71 -5.98
CA LEU A 464 -11.07 -6.28 -4.96
C LEU A 464 -11.18 -4.74 -4.92
N PRO A 465 -11.64 -4.10 -6.01
CA PRO A 465 -11.63 -2.63 -6.13
C PRO A 465 -12.55 -1.90 -5.14
N ASP A 466 -13.50 -2.62 -4.53
CA ASP A 466 -14.44 -2.07 -3.54
C ASP A 466 -13.99 -2.34 -2.09
N ALA A 467 -12.90 -3.08 -1.88
CA ALA A 467 -12.38 -3.39 -0.56
C ALA A 467 -11.39 -2.31 -0.09
N VAL A 468 -11.49 -1.92 1.17
CA VAL A 468 -10.49 -1.07 1.84
C VAL A 468 -9.26 -1.92 2.12
N ASN A 469 -8.14 -1.57 1.49
CA ASN A 469 -6.87 -2.26 1.71
C ASN A 469 -6.15 -1.63 2.92
N VAL A 470 -5.73 -2.44 3.89
CA VAL A 470 -5.10 -1.96 5.14
C VAL A 470 -3.78 -2.67 5.36
N ALA A 471 -2.69 -1.95 5.55
CA ALA A 471 -1.39 -2.51 5.92
C ALA A 471 -1.27 -2.64 7.45
N CYS A 472 -0.99 -3.84 7.93
CA CYS A 472 -0.71 -4.16 9.34
C CYS A 472 0.78 -4.51 9.48
N PHE A 473 1.50 -3.83 10.39
CA PHE A 473 2.96 -3.91 10.40
C PHE A 473 3.50 -4.77 11.54
N ASP A 474 4.46 -5.65 11.23
CA ASP A 474 5.20 -6.39 12.26
C ASP A 474 6.07 -5.47 13.14
N SER A 475 6.38 -4.26 12.69
CA SER A 475 7.18 -3.28 13.45
C SER A 475 6.34 -2.40 14.38
N GLN A 476 5.01 -2.33 14.21
CA GLN A 476 4.19 -1.32 14.90
C GLN A 476 4.21 -1.46 16.42
N PHE A 477 4.20 -2.70 16.93
CA PHE A 477 4.22 -2.98 18.38
C PHE A 477 5.52 -2.53 19.06
N HIS A 478 6.59 -2.38 18.28
CA HIS A 478 7.93 -2.02 18.75
C HIS A 478 8.23 -0.53 18.71
N THR A 479 7.27 0.30 18.27
CA THR A 479 7.43 1.76 18.24
C THR A 479 7.61 2.37 19.64
N THR A 480 7.23 1.65 20.69
CA THR A 480 7.42 2.04 22.10
C THR A 480 8.83 1.82 22.64
N ILE A 481 9.73 1.17 21.88
CA ILE A 481 11.12 0.96 22.29
C ILE A 481 11.78 2.33 22.55
N PRO A 482 12.48 2.52 23.68
CA PRO A 482 13.08 3.81 24.01
C PRO A 482 14.34 4.11 23.18
N PRO A 483 14.72 5.40 23.03
CA PRO A 483 15.84 5.82 22.19
C PRO A 483 17.17 5.13 22.43
N HIS A 484 17.54 4.89 23.69
CA HIS A 484 18.81 4.25 24.05
C HIS A 484 18.87 2.76 23.68
N ILE A 485 17.72 2.13 23.39
CA ILE A 485 17.64 0.73 22.95
C ILE A 485 17.61 0.64 21.43
N TYR A 486 16.86 1.53 20.76
CA TYR A 486 16.77 1.44 19.30
C TYR A 486 17.94 2.07 18.54
N THR A 487 18.72 2.93 19.18
CA THR A 487 19.80 3.69 18.53
C THR A 487 21.04 2.83 18.38
N TYR A 488 21.55 2.70 17.15
CA TYR A 488 22.87 2.12 16.90
C TYR A 488 23.97 3.16 17.16
N PRO A 489 25.12 2.76 17.76
CA PRO A 489 26.24 3.67 18.04
C PRO A 489 27.07 3.96 16.78
N ILE A 490 26.44 4.60 15.79
CA ILE A 490 27.02 5.01 14.50
C ILE A 490 26.82 6.51 14.29
N ASN A 491 27.30 7.06 13.17
CA ASN A 491 27.12 8.48 12.86
C ASN A 491 25.60 8.84 12.83
N PRO A 492 25.13 9.75 13.71
CA PRO A 492 23.70 10.03 13.86
C PRO A 492 23.10 10.70 12.63
N THR A 493 23.89 11.47 11.86
CA THR A 493 23.43 12.11 10.63
C THR A 493 23.15 11.06 9.55
N ILE A 494 24.07 10.10 9.38
CA ILE A 494 23.90 8.99 8.41
C ILE A 494 22.75 8.08 8.86
N ALA A 495 22.69 7.75 10.16
CA ALA A 495 21.62 6.93 10.69
C ALA A 495 20.25 7.56 10.45
N LYS A 496 20.11 8.86 10.69
CA LYS A 496 18.85 9.58 10.47
C LYS A 496 18.48 9.66 8.99
N SER A 497 19.42 10.01 8.10
CA SER A 497 19.13 10.14 6.65
C SER A 497 18.70 8.80 6.04
N ASN A 498 19.28 7.71 6.52
CA ASN A 498 19.06 6.38 5.98
C ASN A 498 18.10 5.54 6.86
N ARG A 499 17.41 6.17 7.82
CA ARG A 499 16.45 5.51 8.73
C ARG A 499 17.04 4.27 9.46
N LEU A 500 18.33 4.31 9.81
CA LEU A 500 19.04 3.19 10.44
C LEU A 500 18.84 3.18 11.96
N ARG A 501 17.95 2.30 12.42
CA ARG A 501 17.67 2.04 13.83
C ARG A 501 17.18 0.61 14.01
N LYS A 502 17.05 0.15 15.25
CA LYS A 502 16.24 -1.03 15.56
C LYS A 502 14.77 -0.68 15.32
N TYR A 503 14.10 -1.55 14.56
CA TYR A 503 12.65 -1.54 14.38
C TYR A 503 12.02 -2.68 15.15
N GLY A 504 12.51 -3.91 14.98
CA GLY A 504 11.88 -5.10 15.54
C GLY A 504 10.72 -5.62 14.70
N PHE A 505 10.41 -6.92 14.83
CA PHE A 505 9.39 -7.62 14.03
C PHE A 505 8.69 -8.72 14.84
N HIS A 506 7.72 -9.38 14.23
CA HIS A 506 6.70 -10.22 14.89
C HIS A 506 5.83 -9.44 15.88
N GLY A 507 5.71 -8.12 15.69
CA GLY A 507 4.92 -7.24 16.55
C GLY A 507 3.44 -7.56 16.57
N ILE A 508 2.87 -8.06 15.46
CA ILE A 508 1.48 -8.53 15.42
C ILE A 508 1.32 -9.74 16.36
N SER A 509 2.26 -10.70 16.28
CA SER A 509 2.28 -11.84 17.20
C SER A 509 2.47 -11.41 18.66
N TYR A 510 3.36 -10.47 18.95
CA TYR A 510 3.55 -9.97 20.32
C TYR A 510 2.34 -9.20 20.87
N ALA A 511 1.62 -8.45 20.03
CA ALA A 511 0.36 -7.82 20.41
C ALA A 511 -0.67 -8.87 20.83
N PHE A 512 -0.84 -9.92 20.00
CA PHE A 512 -1.70 -11.05 20.32
C PHE A 512 -1.29 -11.74 21.63
N ILE A 513 0.00 -12.10 21.78
CA ILE A 513 0.53 -12.76 22.98
C ILE A 513 0.25 -11.90 24.23
N THR A 514 0.55 -10.61 24.17
CA THR A 514 0.37 -9.70 25.31
C THR A 514 -1.08 -9.68 25.75
N ARG A 515 -2.02 -9.58 24.81
CA ARG A 515 -3.45 -9.58 25.09
C ARG A 515 -3.93 -10.92 25.65
N SER A 516 -3.64 -12.02 24.96
CA SER A 516 -4.10 -13.36 25.35
C SER A 516 -3.55 -13.78 26.72
N VAL A 517 -2.30 -13.42 27.03
CA VAL A 517 -1.70 -13.67 28.35
C VAL A 517 -2.32 -12.77 29.43
N ALA A 518 -2.68 -11.53 29.12
CA ALA A 518 -3.40 -10.64 30.04
C ALA A 518 -4.77 -11.22 30.42
N GLU A 519 -5.52 -11.70 29.43
CA GLU A 519 -6.79 -12.39 29.62
C GLU A 519 -6.62 -13.66 30.47
N PHE A 520 -5.62 -14.50 30.15
CA PHE A 520 -5.33 -15.73 30.89
C PHE A 520 -4.96 -15.48 32.36
N LEU A 521 -4.12 -14.48 32.62
CA LEU A 521 -3.71 -14.11 33.98
C LEU A 521 -4.75 -13.25 34.71
N ASN A 522 -5.86 -12.91 34.05
CA ASN A 522 -6.90 -12.01 34.55
C ASN A 522 -6.34 -10.68 35.07
N ARG A 523 -5.47 -10.06 34.26
CA ARG A 523 -4.80 -8.79 34.58
C ARG A 523 -4.94 -7.80 33.42
N PRO A 524 -4.94 -6.48 33.70
CA PRO A 524 -4.84 -5.47 32.66
C PRO A 524 -3.55 -5.64 31.85
N ALA A 525 -3.64 -5.57 30.52
CA ALA A 525 -2.50 -5.76 29.63
C ALA A 525 -1.38 -4.74 29.89
N ASP A 526 -1.74 -3.50 30.23
CA ASP A 526 -0.83 -2.39 30.58
C ASP A 526 -0.11 -2.56 31.93
N SER A 527 -0.39 -3.63 32.68
CA SER A 527 0.28 -3.98 33.93
C SER A 527 1.23 -5.16 33.80
N LEU A 528 1.32 -5.77 32.62
CA LEU A 528 2.10 -6.99 32.39
C LEU A 528 3.57 -6.71 32.10
N ASN A 529 4.44 -7.48 32.74
CA ASN A 529 5.85 -7.59 32.44
C ASN A 529 6.17 -9.02 32.00
N ILE A 530 6.29 -9.28 30.70
CA ILE A 530 6.50 -10.64 30.17
C ILE A 530 7.73 -10.69 29.25
N ILE A 531 8.36 -11.85 29.22
CA ILE A 531 9.36 -12.19 28.20
C ILE A 531 8.67 -13.14 27.22
N ALA A 532 8.42 -12.67 26.00
CA ALA A 532 7.74 -13.45 24.97
C ALA A 532 8.74 -13.94 23.91
N LEU A 533 8.64 -15.21 23.55
CA LEU A 533 9.46 -15.88 22.54
C LEU A 533 8.57 -16.29 21.38
N HIS A 534 8.70 -15.63 20.23
CA HIS A 534 8.11 -16.12 18.98
C HIS A 534 9.15 -16.95 18.24
N LEU A 535 9.04 -18.28 18.30
CA LEU A 535 10.01 -19.22 17.75
C LEU A 535 9.40 -19.96 16.56
N GLY A 536 9.86 -19.62 15.35
CA GLY A 536 9.48 -20.26 14.10
C GLY A 536 10.66 -20.35 13.14
N SER A 537 10.39 -20.45 11.83
CA SER A 537 11.46 -20.39 10.81
C SER A 537 12.23 -19.06 10.86
N GLY A 538 11.56 -17.97 11.20
CA GLY A 538 12.13 -16.78 11.83
C GLY A 538 11.85 -16.82 13.32
N ALA A 539 12.84 -16.46 14.14
CA ALA A 539 12.73 -16.49 15.60
C ALA A 539 13.09 -15.14 16.21
N SER A 540 12.37 -14.74 17.25
CA SER A 540 12.67 -13.53 18.02
C SER A 540 12.23 -13.67 19.48
N ALA A 541 12.81 -12.82 20.33
CA ALA A 541 12.38 -12.61 21.71
C ALA A 541 12.04 -11.14 21.94
N CYS A 542 11.05 -10.85 22.78
CA CYS A 542 10.63 -9.50 23.16
C CYS A 542 10.52 -9.37 24.68
N ALA A 543 11.09 -8.29 25.22
CA ALA A 543 10.81 -7.82 26.58
C ALA A 543 9.62 -6.87 26.52
N ILE A 544 8.52 -7.26 27.15
CA ILE A 544 7.31 -6.46 27.26
C ILE A 544 7.23 -5.94 28.69
N LYS A 545 7.15 -4.62 28.82
CA LYS A 545 7.12 -3.91 30.09
C LYS A 545 5.87 -3.05 30.14
N ASP A 546 5.05 -3.22 31.19
CA ASP A 546 3.77 -2.52 31.35
C ASP A 546 2.92 -2.61 30.06
N GLY A 547 2.85 -3.82 29.48
CA GLY A 547 2.10 -4.13 28.26
C GLY A 547 2.69 -3.60 26.95
N LYS A 548 3.86 -2.94 26.97
CA LYS A 548 4.48 -2.32 25.78
C LYS A 548 5.82 -2.95 25.47
N SER A 549 6.19 -3.01 24.19
CA SER A 549 7.52 -3.47 23.81
C SER A 549 8.58 -2.52 24.35
N TRP A 550 9.49 -3.06 25.16
CA TRP A 550 10.63 -2.32 25.71
C TRP A 550 11.91 -2.64 24.95
N ASP A 551 12.12 -3.92 24.61
CA ASP A 551 13.20 -4.36 23.74
C ASP A 551 12.78 -5.60 22.94
N THR A 552 13.44 -5.84 21.81
CA THR A 552 13.23 -7.01 20.96
C THR A 552 14.53 -7.42 20.29
N SER A 553 14.66 -8.73 20.01
CA SER A 553 15.94 -9.32 19.58
C SER A 553 16.27 -8.93 18.15
N MET A 554 15.26 -8.71 17.31
CA MET A 554 15.44 -8.26 15.94
C MET A 554 15.80 -6.77 15.88
N GLY A 555 16.47 -6.39 14.79
CA GLY A 555 17.16 -5.12 14.66
C GLY A 555 16.52 -4.21 13.61
N LEU A 556 17.38 -3.64 12.76
CA LEU A 556 16.98 -2.96 11.51
C LEU A 556 16.17 -3.88 10.60
N THR A 557 16.57 -5.15 10.52
CA THR A 557 15.90 -6.19 9.73
C THR A 557 15.65 -7.43 10.59
N PRO A 558 14.81 -8.38 10.11
CA PRO A 558 14.57 -9.66 10.78
C PRO A 558 15.79 -10.61 10.88
N LEU A 559 16.98 -10.17 10.46
CA LEU A 559 18.22 -10.94 10.52
C LEU A 559 18.86 -10.92 11.91
N ALA A 560 18.85 -9.78 12.60
CA ALA A 560 19.48 -9.66 13.90
C ALA A 560 18.73 -10.48 14.97
N GLY A 561 19.45 -10.91 16.00
CA GLY A 561 18.86 -11.62 17.14
C GLY A 561 19.10 -13.13 17.09
N LEU A 562 18.03 -13.90 17.23
CA LEU A 562 18.08 -15.36 17.23
C LEU A 562 18.37 -15.91 15.83
N PRO A 563 19.13 -17.01 15.70
CA PRO A 563 19.26 -17.69 14.43
C PRO A 563 17.91 -18.27 14.00
N GLY A 564 17.68 -18.34 12.69
CA GLY A 564 16.49 -18.91 12.08
C GLY A 564 16.83 -20.10 11.19
N ALA A 565 15.85 -20.58 10.42
CA ALA A 565 16.02 -21.72 9.53
C ALA A 565 17.12 -21.49 8.50
N THR A 566 17.11 -20.32 7.88
CA THR A 566 18.10 -19.93 6.87
C THR A 566 18.87 -18.66 7.25
N ARG A 567 18.55 -18.07 8.42
CA ARG A 567 19.11 -16.80 8.88
C ARG A 567 20.19 -17.04 9.93
N SER A 568 21.29 -16.31 9.86
CA SER A 568 22.41 -16.44 10.81
C SER A 568 22.06 -16.03 12.24
N GLY A 569 21.08 -15.14 12.41
CA GLY A 569 20.95 -14.37 13.65
C GLY A 569 22.09 -13.37 13.79
N SER A 570 22.28 -12.84 14.99
CA SER A 570 23.40 -11.93 15.30
C SER A 570 24.74 -12.65 15.21
N VAL A 571 25.64 -12.10 14.39
CA VAL A 571 27.05 -12.49 14.25
C VAL A 571 27.93 -11.25 14.33
N ASP A 572 29.26 -11.43 14.41
CA ASP A 572 30.19 -10.32 14.27
C ASP A 572 29.95 -9.62 12.90
N PRO A 573 29.70 -8.30 12.86
CA PRO A 573 29.48 -7.58 11.60
C PRO A 573 30.64 -7.74 10.60
N SER A 574 31.86 -7.97 11.07
CA SER A 574 33.05 -8.15 10.23
C SER A 574 33.13 -9.56 9.63
N LEU A 575 32.43 -10.55 10.21
CA LEU A 575 32.47 -11.95 9.77
C LEU A 575 32.14 -12.10 8.29
N VAL A 576 31.14 -11.36 7.81
CA VAL A 576 30.67 -11.49 6.42
C VAL A 576 31.78 -11.14 5.42
N PHE A 577 32.60 -10.13 5.71
CA PHE A 577 33.74 -9.72 4.87
C PHE A 577 34.89 -10.74 4.86
N HIS A 578 34.97 -11.59 5.88
CA HIS A 578 35.90 -12.73 5.91
C HIS A 578 35.31 -13.98 5.25
N TYR A 579 33.98 -14.11 5.25
CA TYR A 579 33.27 -15.22 4.64
C TYR A 579 33.27 -15.13 3.11
N ALA A 580 33.12 -13.92 2.55
CA ALA A 580 33.17 -13.68 1.11
C ALA A 580 33.78 -12.31 0.77
N SER A 581 34.54 -12.24 -0.34
CA SER A 581 35.26 -11.03 -0.74
C SER A 581 34.39 -9.95 -1.39
N ASP A 582 33.22 -10.33 -1.92
CA ASP A 582 32.37 -9.49 -2.79
C ASP A 582 31.04 -9.10 -2.12
N VAL A 583 30.98 -9.10 -0.79
CA VAL A 583 29.75 -8.99 0.00
C VAL A 583 28.94 -7.71 -0.23
N GLY A 584 29.59 -6.63 -0.68
CA GLY A 584 28.92 -5.37 -1.02
C GLY A 584 28.34 -5.30 -2.44
N LYS A 585 28.56 -6.32 -3.29
CA LYS A 585 27.96 -6.37 -4.63
C LYS A 585 26.50 -6.82 -4.57
N LEU A 586 25.74 -6.49 -5.61
CA LEU A 586 24.39 -7.03 -5.79
C LEU A 586 24.45 -8.55 -5.98
N SER A 587 23.58 -9.25 -5.27
CA SER A 587 23.33 -10.68 -5.40
C SER A 587 22.73 -10.99 -6.78
N PRO A 588 23.01 -12.16 -7.39
CA PRO A 588 22.33 -12.62 -8.61
C PRO A 588 20.80 -12.71 -8.47
N ALA A 589 20.29 -12.82 -7.25
CA ALA A 589 18.84 -12.82 -6.96
C ALA A 589 18.23 -11.40 -6.93
N SER A 590 19.05 -10.35 -7.08
CA SER A 590 18.57 -8.98 -7.15
C SER A 590 17.83 -8.74 -8.47
N THR A 591 16.77 -7.95 -8.43
CA THR A 591 16.02 -7.51 -9.62
C THR A 591 16.08 -5.99 -9.74
N LYS A 592 15.49 -5.43 -10.81
CA LYS A 592 15.34 -3.97 -10.98
C LYS A 592 14.62 -3.31 -9.79
N HIS A 593 13.76 -4.07 -9.11
CA HIS A 593 12.89 -3.59 -8.03
C HIS A 593 13.28 -4.16 -6.66
N LEU A 594 14.34 -4.97 -6.59
CA LEU A 594 14.76 -5.67 -5.39
C LEU A 594 16.28 -5.69 -5.30
N HIS A 595 16.86 -4.77 -4.54
CA HIS A 595 18.29 -4.66 -4.35
C HIS A 595 18.73 -5.49 -3.14
N ILE A 596 19.43 -6.60 -3.37
CA ILE A 596 19.93 -7.47 -2.31
C ILE A 596 21.44 -7.58 -2.44
N SER A 597 22.18 -7.27 -1.38
CA SER A 597 23.62 -7.50 -1.36
C SER A 597 23.96 -8.99 -1.25
N VAL A 598 25.16 -9.39 -1.69
CA VAL A 598 25.66 -10.76 -1.45
C VAL A 598 25.72 -11.06 0.05
N ALA A 599 26.04 -10.08 0.91
CA ALA A 599 25.95 -10.22 2.36
C ALA A 599 24.55 -10.64 2.83
N GLU A 600 23.52 -9.94 2.38
CA GLU A 600 22.14 -10.22 2.79
C GLU A 600 21.67 -11.59 2.33
N GLU A 601 22.04 -12.01 1.12
CA GLU A 601 21.73 -13.34 0.59
C GLU A 601 22.38 -14.44 1.46
N ILE A 602 23.68 -14.31 1.75
CA ILE A 602 24.41 -15.28 2.59
C ILE A 602 23.75 -15.37 3.97
N LEU A 603 23.55 -14.22 4.62
CA LEU A 603 23.11 -14.17 6.01
C LEU A 603 21.62 -14.50 6.18
N ASN A 604 20.76 -14.27 5.17
CA ASN A 604 19.32 -14.56 5.27
C ASN A 604 18.87 -15.89 4.65
N LYS A 605 19.56 -16.38 3.62
CA LYS A 605 19.11 -17.54 2.83
C LYS A 605 20.06 -18.73 2.89
N GLN A 606 21.34 -18.50 3.16
CA GLN A 606 22.40 -19.52 3.12
C GLN A 606 23.03 -19.79 4.49
N SER A 607 22.42 -19.28 5.57
CA SER A 607 22.90 -19.43 6.95
C SER A 607 21.88 -20.23 7.78
N GLY A 608 21.92 -20.08 9.10
CA GLY A 608 20.97 -20.72 10.01
C GLY A 608 21.21 -22.22 10.14
N TRP A 609 20.29 -22.92 10.83
CA TRP A 609 20.46 -24.35 11.05
C TRP A 609 20.43 -25.16 9.75
N LYS A 610 19.75 -24.69 8.69
CA LYS A 610 19.79 -25.35 7.37
C LYS A 610 21.21 -25.50 6.84
N ALA A 611 22.06 -24.48 7.00
CA ALA A 611 23.45 -24.54 6.55
C ALA A 611 24.28 -25.56 7.34
N MET A 612 23.87 -25.87 8.58
CA MET A 612 24.56 -26.82 9.46
C MET A 612 24.04 -28.26 9.29
N THR A 613 22.74 -28.43 9.06
CA THR A 613 22.06 -29.72 9.15
C THR A 613 21.44 -30.20 7.84
N GLY A 614 21.36 -29.33 6.82
CA GLY A 614 20.71 -29.60 5.55
C GLY A 614 19.19 -29.48 5.55
N THR A 615 18.54 -29.22 6.70
CA THR A 615 17.07 -29.12 6.81
C THR A 615 16.62 -27.79 7.40
N THR A 616 15.48 -27.27 6.95
CA THR A 616 14.83 -26.10 7.56
C THR A 616 13.87 -26.49 8.70
N ASN A 617 13.53 -27.78 8.83
CA ASN A 617 12.59 -28.26 9.83
C ASN A 617 13.28 -28.46 11.19
N PHE A 618 12.97 -27.59 12.15
CA PHE A 618 13.56 -27.66 13.49
C PHE A 618 13.15 -28.90 14.29
N GLY A 619 11.97 -29.49 14.03
CA GLY A 619 11.58 -30.75 14.66
C GLY A 619 12.57 -31.88 14.31
N THR A 620 12.96 -31.97 13.03
CA THR A 620 14.00 -32.90 12.58
C THR A 620 15.35 -32.61 13.24
N VAL A 621 15.70 -31.35 13.45
CA VAL A 621 16.94 -30.97 14.17
C VAL A 621 16.88 -31.40 15.64
N ALA A 622 15.76 -31.14 16.30
CA ALA A 622 15.57 -31.43 17.72
C ALA A 622 15.54 -32.94 18.01
N ASP A 623 15.03 -33.76 17.11
CA ASP A 623 14.88 -35.21 17.30
C ASP A 623 16.08 -36.02 16.78
N SER A 624 17.07 -35.37 16.16
CA SER A 624 18.22 -36.04 15.55
C SER A 624 19.40 -36.19 16.51
N ASP A 625 20.03 -37.37 16.46
CA ASP A 625 21.32 -37.65 17.12
C ASP A 625 22.54 -37.32 16.24
N ASP A 626 22.36 -36.67 15.09
CA ASP A 626 23.47 -36.20 14.29
C ASP A 626 24.26 -35.09 15.03
N PRO A 627 25.61 -35.14 15.07
CA PRO A 627 26.41 -34.12 15.74
C PRO A 627 26.13 -32.69 15.28
N ALA A 628 25.85 -32.46 13.99
CA ALA A 628 25.54 -31.12 13.48
C ALA A 628 24.14 -30.66 13.92
N CYS A 629 23.16 -31.58 13.99
CA CYS A 629 21.84 -31.29 14.54
C CYS A 629 21.90 -30.94 16.04
N ARG A 630 22.65 -31.71 16.84
CA ARG A 630 22.87 -31.39 18.26
C ARG A 630 23.52 -30.03 18.44
N LEU A 631 24.57 -29.73 17.67
CA LEU A 631 25.23 -28.43 17.72
C LEU A 631 24.27 -27.29 17.35
N ALA A 632 23.46 -27.45 16.31
CA ALA A 632 22.47 -26.45 15.90
C ALA A 632 21.40 -26.22 16.99
N PHE A 633 20.91 -27.29 17.62
CA PHE A 633 19.99 -27.21 18.75
C PHE A 633 20.61 -26.49 19.95
N ASP A 634 21.83 -26.85 20.34
CA ASP A 634 22.54 -26.25 21.47
C ASP A 634 22.83 -24.75 21.25
N ILE A 635 23.20 -24.36 20.03
CA ILE A 635 23.36 -22.94 19.66
C ILE A 635 22.02 -22.21 19.79
N PHE A 636 20.91 -22.79 19.31
CA PHE A 636 19.62 -22.14 19.41
C PHE A 636 19.17 -21.94 20.86
N VAL A 637 19.28 -22.98 21.70
CA VAL A 637 18.99 -22.91 23.14
C VAL A 637 19.86 -21.84 23.81
N ASP A 638 21.16 -21.83 23.53
CA ASP A 638 22.09 -20.85 24.10
C ASP A 638 21.70 -19.41 23.75
N ARG A 639 21.42 -19.13 22.48
CA ARG A 639 21.01 -17.79 22.03
C ARG A 639 19.68 -17.36 22.66
N VAL A 640 18.70 -18.28 22.74
CA VAL A 640 17.43 -18.02 23.42
C VAL A 640 17.66 -17.66 24.89
N CYS A 641 18.44 -18.46 25.62
CA CYS A 641 18.77 -18.19 27.03
C CYS A 641 19.48 -16.84 27.22
N GLY A 642 20.40 -16.49 26.31
CA GLY A 642 21.10 -15.20 26.34
C GLY A 642 20.15 -14.00 26.25
N PHE A 643 19.16 -14.05 25.37
CA PHE A 643 18.13 -13.00 25.30
C PHE A 643 17.24 -12.97 26.53
N ILE A 644 16.81 -14.14 27.04
CA ILE A 644 15.97 -14.20 28.25
C ILE A 644 16.71 -13.61 29.44
N GLY A 645 17.99 -13.95 29.66
CA GLY A 645 18.78 -13.38 30.74
C GLY A 645 18.91 -11.85 30.63
N SER A 646 19.18 -11.33 29.42
CA SER A 646 19.23 -9.89 29.16
C SER A 646 17.90 -9.18 29.46
N TYR A 647 16.78 -9.80 29.05
CA TYR A 647 15.45 -9.24 29.23
C TYR A 647 14.94 -9.35 30.67
N TYR A 648 15.32 -10.40 31.39
CA TYR A 648 15.08 -10.53 32.81
C TYR A 648 15.70 -9.37 33.59
N VAL A 649 16.97 -9.04 33.29
CA VAL A 649 17.66 -7.88 33.89
C VAL A 649 17.01 -6.57 33.45
N THR A 650 16.64 -6.45 32.17
CA THR A 650 15.93 -5.28 31.63
C THR A 650 14.61 -4.99 32.36
N LEU A 651 13.87 -6.03 32.74
CA LEU A 651 12.62 -5.95 33.51
C LEU A 651 12.86 -5.83 35.03
N GLY A 652 14.13 -5.87 35.48
CA GLY A 652 14.52 -5.77 36.89
C GLY A 652 14.09 -6.99 37.71
N GLY A 653 14.04 -8.17 37.10
CA GLY A 653 13.59 -9.43 37.71
C GLY A 653 12.07 -9.53 37.91
N ARG A 654 11.31 -8.50 37.56
CA ARG A 654 9.84 -8.50 37.64
C ARG A 654 9.28 -9.09 36.35
N VAL A 655 9.19 -10.42 36.30
CA VAL A 655 8.65 -11.15 35.15
C VAL A 655 7.40 -11.91 35.59
N ASP A 656 6.25 -11.55 35.04
CA ASP A 656 4.97 -12.21 35.30
C ASP A 656 4.91 -13.57 34.58
N ALA A 657 5.47 -13.66 33.38
CA ALA A 657 5.52 -14.89 32.60
C ALA A 657 6.68 -14.93 31.59
N LEU A 658 7.26 -16.11 31.39
CA LEU A 658 8.00 -16.48 30.18
C LEU A 658 7.03 -17.19 29.23
N VAL A 659 6.88 -16.68 28.00
CA VAL A 659 5.88 -17.17 27.06
C VAL A 659 6.55 -17.77 25.82
N PHE A 660 6.29 -19.04 25.54
CA PHE A 660 6.70 -19.71 24.31
C PHE A 660 5.58 -19.64 23.27
N ALA A 661 5.91 -19.24 22.06
CA ALA A 661 4.95 -19.02 21.00
C ALA A 661 5.58 -19.31 19.63
N GLY A 662 4.76 -19.35 18.58
CA GLY A 662 5.20 -19.68 17.23
C GLY A 662 5.42 -21.18 17.06
N GLY A 663 5.46 -21.65 15.80
CA GLY A 663 5.37 -23.08 15.50
C GLY A 663 6.41 -23.98 16.17
N ILE A 664 7.62 -23.48 16.47
CA ILE A 664 8.64 -24.22 17.24
C ILE A 664 8.35 -24.12 18.74
N GLY A 665 8.04 -22.93 19.26
CA GLY A 665 7.77 -22.70 20.68
C GLY A 665 6.54 -23.46 21.18
N GLU A 666 5.52 -23.59 20.33
CA GLU A 666 4.28 -24.32 20.61
C GLU A 666 4.47 -25.84 20.59
N ARG A 667 5.29 -26.37 19.66
CA ARG A 667 5.34 -27.82 19.38
C ARG A 667 6.53 -28.54 20.00
N SER A 668 7.64 -27.85 20.27
CA SER A 668 8.86 -28.48 20.76
C SER A 668 8.95 -28.48 22.28
N ALA A 669 8.33 -29.47 22.93
CA ALA A 669 8.46 -29.70 24.37
C ALA A 669 9.93 -29.83 24.81
N LYS A 670 10.74 -30.55 24.02
CA LYS A 670 12.18 -30.72 24.24
C LYS A 670 12.94 -29.39 24.27
N LEU A 671 12.61 -28.46 23.37
CA LEU A 671 13.23 -27.13 23.39
C LEU A 671 12.84 -26.35 24.64
N ARG A 672 11.56 -26.38 25.01
CA ARG A 672 11.07 -25.70 26.22
C ARG A 672 11.77 -26.23 27.48
N SER A 673 11.89 -27.54 27.64
CA SER A 673 12.63 -28.16 28.76
C SER A 673 14.09 -27.71 28.77
N ALA A 674 14.80 -27.80 27.64
CA ALA A 674 16.21 -27.44 27.56
C ALA A 674 16.48 -25.95 27.86
N VAL A 675 15.58 -25.06 27.45
CA VAL A 675 15.66 -23.63 27.78
C VAL A 675 15.39 -23.41 29.27
N VAL A 676 14.29 -23.94 29.80
CA VAL A 676 13.90 -23.69 31.20
C VAL A 676 14.90 -24.30 32.20
N GLU A 677 15.48 -25.47 31.89
CA GLU A 677 16.54 -26.07 32.71
C GLU A 677 17.71 -25.10 32.96
N ARG A 678 18.16 -24.39 31.92
CA ARG A 678 19.23 -23.39 32.03
C ARG A 678 18.80 -22.13 32.80
N LEU A 679 17.50 -21.85 32.85
CA LEU A 679 16.92 -20.68 33.51
C LEU A 679 16.48 -20.95 34.95
N ALA A 680 16.71 -22.17 35.47
CA ALA A 680 16.40 -22.51 36.86
C ALA A 680 17.09 -21.56 37.87
N CYS A 681 18.25 -21.00 37.51
CA CYS A 681 18.95 -20.00 38.31
C CYS A 681 18.22 -18.65 38.42
N LEU A 682 17.24 -18.39 37.55
CA LEU A 682 16.37 -17.21 37.55
C LEU A 682 14.96 -17.51 38.11
N GLY A 683 14.74 -18.70 38.67
CA GLY A 683 13.46 -19.06 39.31
C GLY A 683 12.38 -19.62 38.38
N PHE A 684 12.69 -19.90 37.11
CA PHE A 684 11.76 -20.58 36.19
C PHE A 684 11.80 -22.09 36.42
N VAL A 685 10.64 -22.70 36.69
CA VAL A 685 10.52 -24.15 36.92
C VAL A 685 9.40 -24.72 36.06
N LEU A 686 9.73 -25.69 35.21
CA LEU A 686 8.80 -26.37 34.31
C LEU A 686 8.15 -27.58 35.01
N ASP A 687 6.88 -27.84 34.68
CA ASP A 687 6.23 -29.12 34.95
C ASP A 687 6.33 -29.98 33.69
N GLU A 688 7.14 -31.04 33.74
CA GLU A 688 7.42 -31.87 32.55
C GLU A 688 6.18 -32.63 32.04
N ASP A 689 5.24 -32.98 32.93
CA ASP A 689 4.00 -33.65 32.52
C ASP A 689 3.12 -32.67 31.73
N ARG A 690 2.93 -31.45 32.25
CA ARG A 690 2.19 -30.38 31.53
C ARG A 690 2.89 -29.98 30.23
N ASN A 691 4.21 -29.95 30.21
CA ASN A 691 4.99 -29.62 29.02
C ASN A 691 4.86 -30.68 27.91
N ALA A 692 4.65 -31.95 28.28
CA ALA A 692 4.46 -33.05 27.34
C ALA A 692 3.04 -33.13 26.77
N GLU A 693 2.05 -32.49 27.42
CA GLU A 693 0.68 -32.45 26.93
C GLU A 693 0.56 -31.63 25.62
N PRO A 694 -0.29 -32.05 24.66
CA PRO A 694 -0.58 -31.25 23.48
C PRO A 694 -1.20 -29.90 23.86
N VAL A 695 -0.72 -28.84 23.22
CA VAL A 695 -1.30 -27.49 23.40
C VAL A 695 -2.67 -27.45 22.73
N THR A 696 -3.72 -27.22 23.52
CA THR A 696 -5.11 -27.21 23.04
C THR A 696 -5.81 -25.86 23.22
N ASP A 697 -5.41 -25.10 24.23
CA ASP A 697 -5.93 -23.76 24.49
C ASP A 697 -5.05 -22.68 23.84
N THR A 698 -5.62 -21.48 23.64
CA THR A 698 -4.86 -20.31 23.16
C THR A 698 -3.68 -19.99 24.06
N VAL A 699 -3.86 -20.11 25.39
CA VAL A 699 -2.79 -19.97 26.39
C VAL A 699 -2.89 -21.12 27.37
N GLN A 700 -1.77 -21.81 27.61
CA GLN A 700 -1.70 -22.93 28.55
C GLN A 700 -0.50 -22.77 29.49
N ASP A 701 -0.70 -23.09 30.77
CA ASP A 701 0.34 -23.05 31.80
C ASP A 701 1.16 -24.35 31.81
N LEU A 702 2.48 -24.19 31.73
CA LEU A 702 3.47 -25.26 31.73
C LEU A 702 4.32 -25.25 33.02
N GLY A 703 4.12 -24.27 33.90
CA GLY A 703 4.94 -24.09 35.10
C GLY A 703 4.65 -25.13 36.17
N ALA A 704 5.67 -25.42 36.99
CA ALA A 704 5.53 -26.21 38.20
C ALA A 704 4.72 -25.46 39.27
N LYS A 705 4.00 -26.22 40.09
CA LYS A 705 3.25 -25.66 41.23
C LYS A 705 4.21 -24.90 42.17
N ASN A 706 3.91 -23.63 42.45
CA ASN A 706 4.72 -22.69 43.24
C ASN A 706 6.00 -22.14 42.58
N SER A 707 6.10 -22.17 41.24
CA SER A 707 7.13 -21.40 40.51
C SER A 707 6.99 -19.90 40.81
N GLU A 708 8.12 -19.19 40.91
CA GLU A 708 8.12 -17.73 41.12
C GLU A 708 7.57 -16.98 39.90
N HIS A 709 7.82 -17.53 38.71
CA HIS A 709 7.38 -16.97 37.43
C HIS A 709 6.51 -17.98 36.68
N ASN A 710 5.46 -17.52 35.98
CA ASN A 710 4.67 -18.39 35.13
C ASN A 710 5.48 -18.80 33.89
N ILE A 711 5.25 -20.02 33.39
CA ILE A 711 5.79 -20.48 32.11
C ILE A 711 4.59 -20.85 31.26
N LEU A 712 4.36 -20.09 30.19
CA LEU A 712 3.18 -20.23 29.37
C LEU A 712 3.57 -20.65 27.96
N VAL A 713 2.66 -21.35 27.28
CA VAL A 713 2.66 -21.48 25.83
C VAL A 713 1.45 -20.75 25.28
N CYS A 714 1.64 -20.00 24.19
CA CYS A 714 0.59 -19.23 23.53
C CYS A 714 0.54 -19.60 22.04
N GLN A 715 -0.61 -20.11 21.58
CA GLN A 715 -0.86 -20.34 20.16
C GLN A 715 -1.23 -19.01 19.49
N THR A 716 -0.33 -18.48 18.66
CA THR A 716 -0.49 -17.13 18.13
C THR A 716 -1.36 -17.12 16.89
N ASP A 717 -2.28 -16.17 16.81
CA ASP A 717 -3.08 -15.94 15.61
C ASP A 717 -2.86 -14.51 15.10
N GLU A 718 -1.86 -14.36 14.21
CA GLU A 718 -1.52 -13.07 13.60
C GLU A 718 -2.66 -12.54 12.71
N GLN A 719 -3.34 -13.43 11.97
CA GLN A 719 -4.43 -13.06 11.07
C GLN A 719 -5.64 -12.55 11.86
N PHE A 720 -5.99 -13.22 12.96
CA PHE A 720 -7.03 -12.74 13.86
C PHE A 720 -6.67 -11.37 14.45
N GLU A 721 -5.43 -11.18 14.90
CA GLU A 721 -5.01 -9.90 15.47
C GLU A 721 -5.08 -8.77 14.43
N MET A 722 -4.71 -9.04 13.17
CA MET A 722 -4.90 -8.09 12.06
C MET A 722 -6.37 -7.76 11.83
N ALA A 723 -7.24 -8.78 11.75
CA ALA A 723 -8.67 -8.59 11.55
C ALA A 723 -9.30 -7.80 12.70
N ARG A 724 -8.91 -8.09 13.95
CA ARG A 724 -9.33 -7.38 15.16
C ARG A 724 -8.92 -5.91 15.13
N LEU A 725 -7.65 -5.64 14.82
CA LEU A 725 -7.15 -4.26 14.69
C LEU A 725 -7.90 -3.44 13.63
N CYS A 726 -8.40 -4.11 12.58
CA CYS A 726 -9.24 -3.46 11.58
C CYS A 726 -10.69 -3.28 12.06
N ALA A 727 -11.25 -4.30 12.71
CA ALA A 727 -12.63 -4.28 13.21
C ALA A 727 -12.84 -3.23 14.33
N GLU A 728 -11.86 -2.99 15.18
CA GLU A 728 -11.93 -2.04 16.31
C GLU A 728 -11.91 -0.55 15.87
N LYS A 729 -11.62 -0.26 14.60
CA LYS A 729 -11.48 1.10 14.08
C LYS A 729 -12.66 1.48 13.19
N GLU A 730 -13.52 2.37 13.70
CA GLU A 730 -14.71 2.84 12.96
C GLU A 730 -14.36 3.48 11.61
N ASP A 731 -13.24 4.21 11.53
CA ASP A 731 -12.77 4.91 10.31
C ASP A 731 -12.37 3.98 9.17
N LEU A 732 -12.23 2.67 9.42
CA LEU A 732 -11.95 1.66 8.38
C LEU A 732 -13.22 1.08 7.74
N TRP A 733 -14.40 1.35 8.31
CA TRP A 733 -15.69 0.87 7.82
C TRP A 733 -16.53 1.96 7.12
N GLU A 734 -16.14 3.24 7.29
CA GLU A 734 -16.70 4.41 6.62
C GLU A 734 -16.12 4.61 5.20
#